data_AF-A0A7J6QCP2-F1
#
_entry.id   AF-A0A7J6QCP2-F1
#
_cell.length_a   1.000
_cell.length_b   1.000
_cell.length_c   1.000
_cell.angle_alpha   90.00
_cell.angle_beta   90.00
_cell.angle_gamma   90.00
#
_symmetry.space_group_name_H-M   'P 1'
#
loop_
_entity.id
_entity.type
_entity.pdbx_description
1 polymer ?
#
loop_
_entity_poly.entity_id
_entity_poly.type
_entity_poly.pdbx_seq_one_letter_code
_entity_poly.pdbx_strand_id
1 'polypeptide(L)'
;MPPTTRRPRKPSADARRRKRVRSSGSRPIALDSFRSILQEDSAANEPRLFYTSPKIDAAKLRNYNLTGGALEHLVWARQRANPLQSEPTLPHSLLAAIRAHKELGSEEINESRGKVMRFLKRRAQQLTPQAEEMRSKMPADVHAISGRLNLPLLRELILLTDYPDTNLAADLQNGMPVVGRLPYVKGVFGERQPKKNCKQANMFTDPEELLDSSMKGMDKFLRQVGGQAFSRPIWDSCIAEVKQGQMEGPLAPEEAASRYGRYVLATRFAVEQVDKTRFCDDFRRSGTNRSTEYSQAITLPGHETILAAWRMIATGKEGDPIKIFKSDHESAYRQVPTNPEHSRFQLIGVTDPEGKPAIFRHRALSFGASSSVWSYCRISQCLTHLHRVLFAGVSMSFIDDYWGIEPESTASSSFDSWVLLNNLIGFKEKEAKRQAPTASTTLLGLKVSFQESSVSLGLTVDKRQKLITSLEEIKRTGRASTGDLKKLCGRLTFAAATSADHSWRAYTRTLYSWIFQGNKPASPQVQNALSNLLSLVRSAPSDRTVSLSRVKDKPFVLYSDAEGEGHRLGGVLCNPQESRDKDKFLSETAPQEIVGSWQARETQIIPLELLAAVTTLHTFCGLLKDKSCFLYVDSEPVEHALVKGSSRQQDLNLMVSRFWRIAARHNISIWVSRVPSKQNVADGPSRRSYSHVAGFSRWHARWPSLSSI
;
A
#
# COMPACT_ATOMS: atom_id res chain seq x y z
N MET A 1 19.78 -52.64 -34.19
CA MET A 1 20.38 -52.18 -32.90
C MET A 1 19.25 -51.68 -32.01
N PRO A 2 19.18 -52.11 -30.73
CA PRO A 2 18.09 -51.73 -29.84
C PRO A 2 18.26 -50.30 -29.31
N PRO A 3 17.17 -49.65 -28.84
CA PRO A 3 17.21 -48.29 -28.30
C PRO A 3 17.94 -48.28 -26.94
N THR A 4 18.90 -47.38 -26.81
CA THR A 4 19.65 -47.16 -25.57
C THR A 4 18.74 -46.64 -24.45
N THR A 5 18.50 -47.48 -23.45
CA THR A 5 17.85 -47.10 -22.18
C THR A 5 18.68 -46.03 -21.46
N ARG A 6 18.25 -44.76 -21.52
CA ARG A 6 18.79 -43.69 -20.68
C ARG A 6 18.48 -44.01 -19.21
N ARG A 7 19.51 -44.35 -18.43
CA ARG A 7 19.42 -44.44 -16.96
C ARG A 7 18.85 -43.12 -16.39
N PRO A 8 17.95 -43.16 -15.39
CA PRO A 8 17.43 -41.95 -14.77
C PRO A 8 18.58 -41.15 -14.14
N ARG A 9 18.69 -39.87 -14.50
CA ARG A 9 19.70 -38.95 -13.93
C ARG A 9 19.55 -38.93 -12.41
N LYS A 10 20.66 -39.20 -11.70
CA LYS A 10 20.74 -39.05 -10.24
C LYS A 10 20.28 -37.62 -9.87
N PRO A 11 19.34 -37.45 -8.93
CA PRO A 11 18.88 -36.12 -8.52
C PRO A 11 20.07 -35.31 -7.99
N SER A 12 20.13 -34.02 -8.35
CA SER A 12 21.18 -33.09 -7.92
C SER A 12 21.32 -33.07 -6.40
N ALA A 13 22.48 -32.64 -5.89
CA ALA A 13 22.70 -32.52 -4.45
C ALA A 13 21.61 -31.66 -3.78
N ASP A 14 21.15 -30.60 -4.46
CA ASP A 14 20.04 -29.75 -4.03
C ASP A 14 18.70 -30.49 -4.01
N ALA A 15 18.40 -31.31 -5.02
CA ALA A 15 17.16 -32.11 -5.05
C ALA A 15 17.13 -33.19 -3.95
N ARG A 16 18.27 -33.81 -3.64
CA ARG A 16 18.40 -34.75 -2.52
C ARG A 16 18.27 -34.06 -1.17
N ARG A 17 18.88 -32.87 -1.02
CA ARG A 17 18.76 -32.01 0.19
C ARG A 17 17.30 -31.58 0.42
N ARG A 18 16.60 -31.14 -0.64
CA ARG A 18 15.15 -30.83 -0.60
C ARG A 18 14.34 -32.02 -0.09
N LYS A 19 14.59 -33.23 -0.59
CA LYS A 19 13.85 -34.44 -0.19
C LYS A 19 14.06 -34.80 1.29
N ARG A 20 15.28 -34.58 1.83
CA ARG A 20 15.65 -34.91 3.22
C ARG A 20 15.05 -33.95 4.25
N VAL A 21 15.00 -32.64 3.94
CA VAL A 21 14.31 -31.63 4.78
C VAL A 21 12.79 -31.82 4.74
N ARG A 22 12.26 -32.32 3.62
CA ARG A 22 10.83 -32.63 3.44
C ARG A 22 10.38 -33.92 4.13
N SER A 23 11.27 -34.78 4.63
CA SER A 23 10.89 -36.06 5.27
C SER A 23 10.97 -36.06 6.80
N SER A 24 11.48 -34.99 7.43
CA SER A 24 11.51 -34.85 8.89
C SER A 24 10.30 -34.08 9.43
N GLY A 25 9.93 -34.25 10.71
CA GLY A 25 8.87 -33.51 11.42
C GLY A 25 9.16 -32.00 11.63
N SER A 26 9.83 -31.37 10.66
CA SER A 26 10.30 -29.98 10.65
C SER A 26 9.96 -29.33 9.30
N ARG A 27 8.83 -29.72 8.70
CA ARG A 27 8.34 -29.18 7.42
C ARG A 27 7.90 -27.72 7.59
N PRO A 28 8.10 -26.85 6.58
CA PRO A 28 7.47 -25.54 6.55
C PRO A 28 5.94 -25.67 6.68
N ILE A 29 5.35 -24.93 7.61
CA ILE A 29 3.95 -25.13 8.02
C ILE A 29 2.96 -24.83 6.89
N ALA A 30 3.16 -23.74 6.15
CA ALA A 30 2.20 -23.26 5.14
C ALA A 30 2.63 -23.59 3.69
N LEU A 31 3.61 -24.47 3.49
CA LEU A 31 4.14 -24.77 2.15
C LEU A 31 3.15 -25.55 1.29
N ASP A 32 2.41 -26.48 1.87
CA ASP A 32 1.42 -27.26 1.11
C ASP A 32 0.23 -26.37 0.74
N SER A 33 -0.26 -25.54 1.67
CA SER A 33 -1.28 -24.52 1.37
C SER A 33 -0.80 -23.52 0.30
N PHE A 34 0.47 -23.10 0.34
CA PHE A 34 1.05 -22.24 -0.68
C PHE A 34 1.03 -22.90 -2.06
N ARG A 35 1.46 -24.17 -2.17
CA ARG A 35 1.44 -24.91 -3.43
C ARG A 35 0.03 -25.15 -3.95
N SER A 36 -0.93 -25.42 -3.06
CA SER A 36 -2.35 -25.56 -3.43
C SER A 36 -2.88 -24.27 -4.06
N ILE A 37 -2.60 -23.11 -3.44
CA ILE A 37 -2.99 -21.80 -3.99
C ILE A 37 -2.43 -21.59 -5.40
N LEU A 38 -1.17 -21.97 -5.64
CA LEU A 38 -0.56 -21.85 -6.97
C LEU A 38 -1.21 -22.75 -8.02
N GLN A 39 -1.76 -23.90 -7.61
CA GLN A 39 -2.48 -24.81 -8.51
C GLN A 39 -3.91 -24.32 -8.78
N GLU A 40 -4.56 -23.73 -7.78
CA GLU A 40 -5.92 -23.18 -7.87
C GLU A 40 -6.01 -21.91 -8.74
N ASP A 41 -5.00 -21.04 -8.69
CA ASP A 41 -4.92 -19.83 -9.52
C ASP A 41 -4.50 -20.22 -10.96
N SER A 42 -5.39 -20.93 -11.66
CA SER A 42 -5.17 -21.59 -12.97
C SER A 42 -4.67 -20.68 -14.10
N ALA A 43 -4.69 -19.36 -13.91
CA ALA A 43 -4.20 -18.37 -14.85
C ALA A 43 -2.68 -18.12 -14.73
N ALA A 44 -2.06 -18.51 -13.62
CA ALA A 44 -0.65 -18.30 -13.37
C ALA A 44 -0.13 -19.51 -12.59
N ASN A 45 0.60 -20.40 -13.25
CA ASN A 45 1.42 -21.43 -12.60
C ASN A 45 2.60 -20.79 -11.82
N GLU A 46 2.39 -19.60 -11.26
CA GLU A 46 3.37 -18.60 -10.87
C GLU A 46 2.92 -17.85 -9.61
N PRO A 47 3.83 -17.67 -8.63
CA PRO A 47 3.49 -17.01 -7.38
C PRO A 47 3.34 -15.50 -7.52
N ARG A 48 2.23 -14.96 -7.03
CA ARG A 48 1.96 -13.52 -6.86
C ARG A 48 2.26 -13.13 -5.41
N LEU A 49 3.46 -12.63 -5.16
CA LEU A 49 3.91 -12.21 -3.83
C LEU A 49 3.80 -10.70 -3.58
N PHE A 50 3.47 -9.93 -4.62
CA PHE A 50 3.24 -8.50 -4.53
C PHE A 50 1.80 -8.17 -4.11
N TYR A 51 1.59 -6.97 -3.56
CA TYR A 51 0.28 -6.49 -3.14
C TYR A 51 -0.46 -5.84 -4.30
N THR A 52 -1.54 -6.46 -4.74
CA THR A 52 -2.54 -5.76 -5.56
C THR A 52 -3.41 -4.88 -4.68
N SER A 53 -4.05 -3.84 -5.23
CA SER A 53 -4.99 -3.03 -4.45
C SER A 53 -6.06 -3.96 -3.85
N PRO A 54 -6.15 -4.10 -2.52
CA PRO A 54 -7.10 -5.02 -1.86
C PRO A 54 -8.53 -4.47 -1.90
N LYS A 55 -8.78 -3.43 -2.72
CA LYS A 55 -10.11 -2.93 -2.98
C LYS A 55 -10.94 -4.10 -3.48
N ILE A 56 -12.14 -4.24 -2.94
CA ILE A 56 -13.17 -5.13 -3.45
C ILE A 56 -13.16 -4.98 -4.97
N ASP A 57 -12.93 -6.11 -5.64
CA ASP A 57 -12.76 -6.13 -7.07
C ASP A 57 -14.03 -5.62 -7.73
N ALA A 58 -14.00 -4.38 -8.20
CA ALA A 58 -15.13 -3.76 -8.84
C ALA A 58 -15.51 -4.49 -10.14
N ALA A 59 -14.58 -5.23 -10.77
CA ALA A 59 -14.89 -6.10 -11.90
C ALA A 59 -15.72 -7.31 -11.45
N LYS A 60 -15.40 -7.93 -10.31
CA LYS A 60 -16.31 -8.92 -9.68
C LYS A 60 -17.62 -8.28 -9.26
N LEU A 61 -17.63 -6.99 -8.89
CA LEU A 61 -18.88 -6.26 -8.65
C LEU A 61 -19.72 -6.12 -9.93
N ARG A 62 -19.08 -5.93 -11.09
CA ARG A 62 -19.66 -5.73 -12.43
C ARG A 62 -19.92 -7.00 -13.23
N ASN A 63 -19.51 -8.18 -12.75
CA ASN A 63 -19.80 -9.44 -13.43
C ASN A 63 -21.30 -9.74 -13.36
N TYR A 64 -22.02 -9.26 -14.36
CA TYR A 64 -23.41 -9.56 -14.64
C TYR A 64 -23.52 -10.02 -16.08
N ASN A 65 -23.94 -11.26 -16.27
CA ASN A 65 -24.53 -11.73 -17.53
C ASN A 65 -25.99 -12.07 -17.26
N LEU A 66 -26.80 -11.04 -17.02
CA LEU A 66 -28.25 -11.19 -16.97
C LEU A 66 -28.83 -10.62 -18.27
N THR A 67 -29.48 -11.47 -19.06
CA THR A 67 -30.26 -11.09 -20.25
C THR A 67 -31.65 -10.52 -19.90
N GLY A 68 -31.94 -10.39 -18.60
CA GLY A 68 -33.24 -10.04 -18.02
C GLY A 68 -33.56 -8.55 -17.87
N GLY A 69 -34.79 -8.28 -17.40
CA GLY A 69 -35.29 -6.94 -17.04
C GLY A 69 -35.05 -6.54 -15.56
N ALA A 70 -35.64 -5.42 -15.14
CA ALA A 70 -35.41 -4.82 -13.82
C ALA A 70 -35.75 -5.73 -12.62
N LEU A 71 -36.85 -6.50 -12.70
CA LEU A 71 -37.24 -7.41 -11.62
C LEU A 71 -36.29 -8.60 -11.48
N GLU A 72 -35.76 -9.13 -12.58
CA GLU A 72 -34.77 -10.22 -12.55
C GLU A 72 -33.45 -9.74 -11.92
N HIS A 73 -33.00 -8.54 -12.31
CA HIS A 73 -31.83 -7.93 -11.69
C HIS A 73 -32.04 -7.68 -10.18
N LEU A 74 -33.24 -7.27 -9.75
CA LEU A 74 -33.57 -7.11 -8.33
C LEU A 74 -33.47 -8.43 -7.55
N VAL A 75 -34.03 -9.52 -8.10
CA VAL A 75 -33.95 -10.86 -7.48
C VAL A 75 -32.49 -11.26 -7.30
N TRP A 76 -31.69 -11.12 -8.35
CA TRP A 76 -30.26 -11.39 -8.29
C TRP A 76 -29.55 -10.49 -7.26
N ALA A 77 -29.89 -9.20 -7.21
CA ALA A 77 -29.21 -8.23 -6.35
C ALA A 77 -29.44 -8.52 -4.87
N ARG A 78 -30.61 -9.05 -4.51
CA ARG A 78 -30.93 -9.50 -3.14
C ARG A 78 -30.18 -10.76 -2.72
N GLN A 79 -29.90 -11.64 -3.68
CA GLN A 79 -29.18 -12.88 -3.43
C GLN A 79 -27.66 -12.67 -3.37
N ARG A 80 -27.19 -11.49 -3.79
CA ARG A 80 -25.78 -11.16 -3.82
C ARG A 80 -25.13 -11.23 -2.44
N ALA A 81 -24.02 -11.98 -2.38
CA ALA A 81 -23.16 -12.05 -1.19
C ALA A 81 -22.61 -10.67 -0.82
N ASN A 82 -22.38 -10.46 0.48
CA ASN A 82 -21.75 -9.25 0.97
C ASN A 82 -20.33 -9.16 0.38
N PRO A 83 -19.89 -8.01 -0.19
CA PRO A 83 -18.56 -7.90 -0.77
C PRO A 83 -17.41 -8.20 0.19
N LEU A 84 -17.62 -8.04 1.50
CA LEU A 84 -16.65 -8.40 2.52
C LEU A 84 -16.45 -9.92 2.67
N GLN A 85 -17.38 -10.74 2.17
CA GLN A 85 -17.25 -12.19 2.10
C GLN A 85 -16.35 -12.64 0.94
N SER A 86 -16.12 -11.76 -0.06
CA SER A 86 -15.18 -12.09 -1.14
C SER A 86 -13.74 -12.20 -0.62
N GLU A 87 -13.01 -13.21 -1.08
CA GLU A 87 -11.59 -13.33 -0.78
C GLU A 87 -10.83 -12.15 -1.40
N PRO A 88 -10.09 -11.37 -0.59
CA PRO A 88 -9.32 -10.24 -1.06
C PRO A 88 -8.10 -10.73 -1.85
N THR A 89 -7.65 -9.93 -2.81
CA THR A 89 -6.41 -10.21 -3.54
C THR A 89 -5.21 -9.85 -2.67
N LEU A 90 -4.68 -10.84 -1.94
CA LEU A 90 -3.47 -10.75 -1.11
C LEU A 90 -2.32 -11.56 -1.74
N PRO A 91 -1.06 -11.33 -1.33
CA PRO A 91 0.07 -12.18 -1.71
C PRO A 91 -0.22 -13.66 -1.42
N HIS A 92 0.10 -14.56 -2.35
CA HIS A 92 -0.17 -15.99 -2.20
C HIS A 92 0.46 -16.58 -0.93
N SER A 93 1.67 -16.15 -0.54
CA SER A 93 2.27 -16.62 0.71
C SER A 93 1.55 -16.10 1.96
N LEU A 94 0.93 -14.92 1.90
CA LEU A 94 0.11 -14.40 3.00
C LEU A 94 -1.20 -15.20 3.12
N LEU A 95 -1.83 -15.49 1.98
CA LEU A 95 -3.01 -16.36 1.93
C LEU A 95 -2.69 -17.76 2.45
N ALA A 96 -1.53 -18.32 2.11
CA ALA A 96 -1.07 -19.62 2.60
C ALA A 96 -0.95 -19.65 4.13
N ALA A 97 -0.33 -18.62 4.72
CA ALA A 97 -0.25 -18.51 6.18
C ALA A 97 -1.64 -18.43 6.83
N ILE A 98 -2.55 -17.64 6.26
CA ILE A 98 -3.94 -17.53 6.74
C ILE A 98 -4.70 -18.86 6.59
N ARG A 99 -4.52 -19.61 5.49
CA ARG A 99 -5.13 -20.93 5.30
C ARG A 99 -4.62 -21.94 6.33
N ALA A 100 -3.32 -21.96 6.61
CA ALA A 100 -2.77 -22.81 7.66
C ALA A 100 -3.39 -22.51 9.05
N HIS A 101 -3.68 -21.24 9.35
CA HIS A 101 -4.43 -20.88 10.57
C HIS A 101 -5.87 -21.40 10.57
N LYS A 102 -6.53 -21.50 9.41
CA LYS A 102 -7.89 -22.07 9.32
C LYS A 102 -7.88 -23.60 9.43
N GLU A 103 -6.84 -24.25 8.94
CA GLU A 103 -6.71 -25.71 8.86
C GLU A 103 -6.20 -26.32 10.17
N LEU A 104 -5.33 -25.61 10.91
CA LEU A 104 -4.63 -26.13 12.08
C LEU A 104 -5.08 -25.47 13.39
N GLY A 105 -5.02 -26.21 14.49
CA GLY A 105 -5.23 -25.69 15.84
C GLY A 105 -4.08 -24.79 16.31
N SER A 106 -4.35 -23.87 17.25
CA SER A 106 -3.32 -22.95 17.77
C SER A 106 -2.16 -23.67 18.45
N GLU A 107 -2.44 -24.74 19.21
CA GLU A 107 -1.41 -25.58 19.84
C GLU A 107 -0.52 -26.26 18.80
N GLU A 108 -1.11 -26.83 17.75
CA GLU A 108 -0.39 -27.48 16.65
C GLU A 108 0.52 -26.50 15.91
N ILE A 109 0.05 -25.28 15.66
CA ILE A 109 0.86 -24.20 15.06
C ILE A 109 2.05 -23.87 15.97
N ASN A 110 1.82 -23.68 17.26
CA ASN A 110 2.86 -23.36 18.24
C ASN A 110 3.92 -24.47 18.34
N GLU A 111 3.50 -25.73 18.42
CA GLU A 111 4.40 -26.89 18.41
C GLU A 111 5.23 -26.96 17.13
N SER A 112 4.57 -26.80 15.98
CA SER A 112 5.21 -26.86 14.66
C SER A 112 6.24 -25.75 14.50
N ARG A 113 5.92 -24.53 14.95
CA ARG A 113 6.88 -23.41 15.01
C ARG A 113 8.09 -23.80 15.86
N GLY A 114 7.89 -24.35 17.05
CA GLY A 114 8.96 -24.84 17.91
C GLY A 114 9.87 -25.90 17.25
N LYS A 115 9.27 -26.86 16.52
CA LYS A 115 10.00 -27.88 15.75
C LYS A 115 10.83 -27.26 14.62
N VAL A 116 10.25 -26.33 13.84
CA VAL A 116 10.96 -25.60 12.77
C VAL A 116 12.10 -24.75 13.33
N MET A 117 11.86 -23.99 14.41
CA MET A 117 12.87 -23.15 15.06
C MET A 117 14.08 -23.96 15.53
N ARG A 118 13.86 -25.13 16.19
CA ARG A 118 14.95 -26.02 16.60
C ARG A 118 15.72 -26.59 15.42
N PHE A 119 15.02 -26.95 14.34
CA PHE A 119 15.65 -27.41 13.11
C PHE A 119 16.54 -26.33 12.50
N LEU A 120 16.04 -25.09 12.35
CA LEU A 120 16.78 -23.99 11.74
C LEU A 120 18.01 -23.58 12.56
N LYS A 121 17.93 -23.57 13.89
CA LYS A 121 19.11 -23.34 14.75
C LYS A 121 20.23 -24.34 14.48
N ARG A 122 19.90 -25.64 14.47
CA ARG A 122 20.88 -26.70 14.14
C ARG A 122 21.39 -26.57 12.70
N ARG A 123 20.51 -26.24 11.76
CA ARG A 123 20.88 -26.12 10.34
C ARG A 123 21.82 -24.94 10.10
N ALA A 124 21.57 -23.80 10.75
CA ALA A 124 22.43 -22.63 10.68
C ALA A 124 23.85 -22.95 11.15
N GLN A 125 24.00 -23.70 12.25
CA GLN A 125 25.30 -24.16 12.76
C GLN A 125 26.00 -25.12 11.81
N GLN A 126 25.26 -26.06 11.20
CA GLN A 126 25.82 -27.00 10.21
C GLN A 126 26.32 -26.30 8.93
N LEU A 127 25.75 -25.14 8.60
CA LEU A 127 26.11 -24.37 7.42
C LEU A 127 27.25 -23.37 7.67
N THR A 128 27.76 -23.25 8.90
CA THR A 128 28.85 -22.33 9.26
C THR A 128 30.09 -22.50 8.37
N PRO A 129 30.61 -23.72 8.09
CA PRO A 129 31.78 -23.87 7.21
C PRO A 129 31.53 -23.36 5.79
N GLN A 130 30.32 -23.62 5.25
CA GLN A 130 29.94 -23.13 3.93
C GLN A 130 29.76 -21.60 3.93
N ALA A 131 29.30 -21.02 5.04
CA ALA A 131 29.16 -19.58 5.19
C ALA A 131 30.54 -18.91 5.22
N GLU A 132 31.51 -19.49 5.93
CA GLU A 132 32.91 -19.03 5.95
C GLU A 132 33.55 -19.11 4.56
N GLU A 133 33.35 -20.21 3.83
CA GLU A 133 33.84 -20.35 2.45
C GLU A 133 33.20 -19.30 1.50
N MET A 134 31.91 -19.02 1.64
CA MET A 134 31.25 -17.97 0.86
C MET A 134 31.79 -16.58 1.23
N ARG A 135 32.01 -16.31 2.52
CA ARG A 135 32.57 -15.04 3.01
C ARG A 135 33.98 -14.81 2.50
N SER A 136 34.84 -15.84 2.48
CA SER A 136 36.23 -15.70 2.01
C SER A 136 36.34 -15.37 0.53
N LYS A 137 35.27 -15.61 -0.24
CA LYS A 137 35.16 -15.29 -1.68
C LYS A 137 34.49 -13.94 -1.95
N MET A 138 33.98 -13.25 -0.93
CA MET A 138 33.36 -11.94 -1.10
C MET A 138 34.41 -10.88 -1.41
N PRO A 139 34.14 -9.93 -2.31
CA PRO A 139 34.93 -8.71 -2.41
C PRO A 139 35.03 -8.00 -1.06
N ALA A 140 36.17 -7.37 -0.75
CA ALA A 140 36.42 -6.77 0.56
C ALA A 140 35.32 -5.79 1.00
N ASP A 141 34.83 -4.95 0.08
CA ASP A 141 33.73 -4.02 0.32
C ASP A 141 32.42 -4.73 0.68
N VAL A 142 32.11 -5.82 -0.03
CA VAL A 142 30.88 -6.59 0.18
C VAL A 142 30.95 -7.36 1.50
N HIS A 143 32.12 -7.93 1.81
CA HIS A 143 32.41 -8.60 3.07
C HIS A 143 32.24 -7.66 4.26
N ALA A 144 32.71 -6.40 4.16
CA ALA A 144 32.58 -5.42 5.23
C ALA A 144 31.12 -5.12 5.62
N ILE A 145 30.18 -5.23 4.70
CA ILE A 145 28.76 -4.94 4.92
C ILE A 145 27.95 -6.19 5.25
N SER A 146 28.08 -7.23 4.41
CA SER A 146 27.23 -8.42 4.43
C SER A 146 27.92 -9.68 4.91
N GLY A 147 29.20 -9.62 5.29
CA GLY A 147 29.98 -10.79 5.73
C GLY A 147 29.35 -11.52 6.93
N ARG A 148 28.54 -10.82 7.74
CA ARG A 148 27.79 -11.44 8.84
C ARG A 148 26.60 -12.30 8.41
N LEU A 149 26.11 -12.16 7.18
CA LEU A 149 24.91 -12.84 6.73
C LEU A 149 25.18 -14.33 6.51
N ASN A 150 24.23 -15.18 6.93
CA ASN A 150 24.24 -16.61 6.64
C ASN A 150 23.60 -16.87 5.27
N LEU A 151 24.33 -16.49 4.21
CA LEU A 151 23.87 -16.63 2.83
C LEU A 151 23.59 -18.09 2.40
N PRO A 152 24.36 -19.12 2.85
CA PRO A 152 23.99 -20.51 2.57
C PRO A 152 22.62 -20.88 3.15
N LEU A 153 22.32 -20.46 4.39
CA LEU A 153 21.02 -20.69 5.01
C LEU A 153 19.92 -19.96 4.23
N LEU A 154 20.13 -18.67 3.91
CA LEU A 154 19.17 -17.89 3.12
C LEU A 154 18.85 -18.58 1.79
N ARG A 155 19.88 -19.02 1.06
CA ARG A 155 19.74 -19.76 -0.20
C ARG A 155 18.96 -21.07 0.00
N GLU A 156 19.25 -21.83 1.05
CA GLU A 156 18.53 -23.07 1.35
C GLU A 156 17.04 -22.81 1.64
N LEU A 157 16.72 -21.76 2.41
CA LEU A 157 15.34 -21.39 2.74
C LEU A 157 14.55 -20.88 1.53
N ILE A 158 15.17 -20.08 0.66
CA ILE A 158 14.58 -19.65 -0.62
C ILE A 158 14.15 -20.86 -1.45
N LEU A 159 15.04 -21.85 -1.59
CA LEU A 159 14.75 -23.06 -2.35
C LEU A 159 13.76 -23.99 -1.65
N LEU A 160 13.72 -24.01 -0.32
CA LEU A 160 12.83 -24.86 0.46
C LEU A 160 11.37 -24.37 0.39
N THR A 161 11.18 -23.06 0.37
CA THR A 161 9.88 -22.38 0.43
C THR A 161 9.34 -21.99 -0.94
N ASP A 162 9.99 -22.45 -2.01
CA ASP A 162 9.66 -22.12 -3.41
C ASP A 162 9.57 -20.60 -3.65
N TYR A 163 10.46 -19.81 -3.02
CA TYR A 163 10.54 -18.36 -3.24
C TYR A 163 11.16 -18.05 -4.62
N PRO A 164 10.59 -17.13 -5.42
CA PRO A 164 10.99 -16.95 -6.83
C PRO A 164 12.37 -16.35 -7.05
N ASP A 165 12.83 -15.49 -6.13
CA ASP A 165 14.10 -14.78 -6.29
C ASP A 165 15.29 -15.63 -5.85
N THR A 166 15.63 -16.63 -6.67
CA THR A 166 16.70 -17.57 -6.38
C THR A 166 18.10 -16.95 -6.40
N ASN A 167 18.25 -15.75 -6.98
CA ASN A 167 19.52 -15.05 -7.12
C ASN A 167 19.83 -14.13 -5.95
N LEU A 168 18.86 -13.82 -5.08
CA LEU A 168 19.03 -12.86 -3.98
C LEU A 168 20.26 -13.11 -3.10
N ALA A 169 20.53 -14.37 -2.73
CA ALA A 169 21.70 -14.70 -1.92
C ALA A 169 23.03 -14.46 -2.66
N ALA A 170 23.06 -14.69 -3.98
CA ALA A 170 24.24 -14.42 -4.81
C ALA A 170 24.44 -12.92 -5.00
N ASP A 171 23.36 -12.16 -5.22
CA ASP A 171 23.43 -10.70 -5.35
C ASP A 171 23.89 -10.04 -4.04
N LEU A 172 23.51 -10.59 -2.88
CA LEU A 172 24.05 -10.16 -1.58
C LEU A 172 25.53 -10.52 -1.41
N GLN A 173 26.00 -11.62 -1.99
CA GLN A 173 27.40 -12.04 -1.95
C GLN A 173 28.30 -11.20 -2.86
N ASN A 174 27.76 -10.70 -3.98
CA ASN A 174 28.51 -9.95 -5.00
C ASN A 174 28.31 -8.43 -4.91
N GLY A 175 27.24 -7.99 -4.23
CA GLY A 175 26.83 -6.58 -4.12
C GLY A 175 25.66 -6.23 -5.05
N MET A 176 24.75 -5.40 -4.54
CA MET A 176 23.53 -5.04 -5.27
C MET A 176 23.80 -3.99 -6.37
N PRO A 177 23.16 -4.09 -7.54
CA PRO A 177 23.35 -3.15 -8.64
C PRO A 177 22.85 -1.74 -8.27
N VAL A 178 23.63 -0.73 -8.66
CA VAL A 178 23.36 0.69 -8.37
C VAL A 178 22.74 1.41 -9.57
N VAL A 179 23.18 1.07 -10.78
CA VAL A 179 22.83 1.66 -12.09
C VAL A 179 22.60 0.51 -13.08
N GLY A 180 22.17 0.84 -14.30
CA GLY A 180 21.80 -0.11 -15.34
C GLY A 180 20.35 -0.59 -15.20
N ARG A 181 20.04 -1.68 -15.91
CA ARG A 181 18.74 -2.35 -15.81
C ARG A 181 18.75 -3.30 -14.62
N LEU A 182 17.91 -3.03 -13.64
CA LEU A 182 17.77 -3.89 -12.46
C LEU A 182 17.12 -5.23 -12.85
N PRO A 183 17.47 -6.33 -12.15
CA PRO A 183 16.99 -7.66 -12.51
C PRO A 183 15.48 -7.77 -12.48
N TYR A 184 14.90 -8.51 -13.42
CA TYR A 184 13.47 -8.84 -13.38
C TYR A 184 13.25 -10.03 -12.45
N VAL A 185 12.55 -9.80 -11.34
CA VAL A 185 12.26 -10.80 -10.30
C VAL A 185 10.79 -11.19 -10.38
N LYS A 186 10.52 -12.21 -11.21
CA LYS A 186 9.17 -12.68 -11.52
C LYS A 186 8.39 -13.06 -10.26
N GLY A 187 7.14 -12.61 -10.16
CA GLY A 187 6.24 -12.93 -9.04
C GLY A 187 6.48 -12.16 -7.73
N VAL A 188 7.66 -11.59 -7.52
CA VAL A 188 7.98 -10.79 -6.32
C VAL A 188 7.45 -9.36 -6.42
N PHE A 189 7.53 -8.76 -7.61
CA PHE A 189 7.03 -7.42 -7.90
C PHE A 189 6.01 -7.45 -9.04
N GLY A 190 5.06 -6.52 -9.02
CA GLY A 190 4.05 -6.41 -10.06
C GLY A 190 4.61 -5.81 -11.35
N GLU A 191 3.91 -5.95 -12.46
CA GLU A 191 4.31 -5.31 -13.72
C GLU A 191 4.16 -3.79 -13.63
N ARG A 192 5.12 -3.07 -14.23
CA ARG A 192 5.04 -1.62 -14.35
C ARG A 192 4.26 -1.27 -15.61
N GLN A 193 3.03 -0.79 -15.46
CA GLN A 193 2.25 -0.29 -16.58
C GLN A 193 2.96 0.90 -17.26
N PRO A 194 3.08 0.93 -18.60
CA PRO A 194 3.66 2.07 -19.30
C PRO A 194 2.84 3.33 -19.01
N LYS A 195 3.52 4.43 -18.68
CA LYS A 195 2.85 5.72 -18.41
C LYS A 195 2.26 6.25 -19.71
N LYS A 196 0.97 5.98 -19.96
CA LYS A 196 0.26 6.37 -21.19
C LYS A 196 0.28 7.89 -21.53
N ASN A 197 0.66 8.79 -20.61
CA ASN A 197 0.54 10.25 -20.80
C ASN A 197 1.66 11.10 -20.15
N CYS A 198 2.91 10.63 -20.04
CA CYS A 198 4.00 11.49 -19.55
C CYS A 198 4.67 12.25 -20.71
N LYS A 199 4.38 13.55 -20.84
CA LYS A 199 5.10 14.48 -21.76
C LYS A 199 6.61 14.60 -21.48
N GLN A 200 7.07 14.09 -20.34
CA GLN A 200 8.48 13.85 -20.05
C GLN A 200 8.63 12.37 -19.71
N ALA A 201 8.95 11.55 -20.70
CA ALA A 201 9.63 10.30 -20.42
C ALA A 201 10.99 10.72 -19.83
N ASN A 202 11.24 10.43 -18.55
CA ASN A 202 12.61 10.46 -18.05
C ASN A 202 13.35 9.36 -18.81
N MET A 203 13.97 9.72 -19.92
CA MET A 203 14.72 8.81 -20.77
C MET A 203 15.85 8.21 -19.94
N PHE A 204 16.00 6.90 -20.00
CA PHE A 204 17.11 6.20 -19.38
C PHE A 204 18.43 6.74 -19.97
N THR A 205 19.39 7.04 -19.11
CA THR A 205 20.75 7.45 -19.52
C THR A 205 21.68 6.27 -19.37
N ASP A 206 22.41 5.91 -20.42
CA ASP A 206 23.38 4.82 -20.34
C ASP A 206 24.45 5.12 -19.27
N PRO A 207 24.88 4.14 -18.45
CA PRO A 207 25.90 4.38 -17.43
C PRO A 207 27.20 5.00 -17.95
N GLU A 208 27.65 4.63 -19.15
CA GLU A 208 28.87 5.21 -19.75
C GLU A 208 28.65 6.66 -20.20
N GLU A 209 27.48 6.96 -20.79
CA GLU A 209 27.09 8.34 -21.13
C GLU A 209 27.02 9.23 -19.86
N LEU A 210 26.50 8.67 -18.76
CA LEU A 210 26.45 9.35 -17.48
C LEU A 210 27.86 9.69 -16.96
N LEU A 211 28.80 8.75 -17.05
CA LEU A 211 30.19 9.00 -16.67
C LEU A 211 30.79 10.15 -17.49
N ASP A 212 30.62 10.12 -18.81
CA ASP A 212 31.17 11.17 -19.70
C ASP A 212 30.56 12.55 -19.42
N SER A 213 29.24 12.61 -19.22
CA SER A 213 28.54 13.86 -18.91
C SER A 213 28.93 14.41 -17.53
N SER A 214 29.15 13.53 -16.54
CA SER A 214 29.62 13.91 -15.21
C SER A 214 31.02 14.50 -15.25
N MET A 215 31.94 13.89 -16.01
CA MET A 215 33.31 14.39 -16.12
C MET A 215 33.38 15.79 -16.75
N LYS A 216 32.56 16.08 -17.76
CA LYS A 216 32.46 17.43 -18.35
C LYS A 216 32.04 18.51 -17.34
N GLY A 217 31.29 18.12 -16.30
CA GLY A 217 30.82 19.02 -15.24
C GLY A 217 31.64 18.98 -13.95
N MET A 218 32.68 18.14 -13.87
CA MET A 218 33.38 17.82 -12.62
C MET A 218 34.02 19.05 -11.97
N ASP A 219 34.81 19.81 -12.73
CA ASP A 219 35.49 21.01 -12.22
C ASP A 219 34.50 22.03 -11.66
N LYS A 220 33.37 22.20 -12.35
CA LYS A 220 32.29 23.09 -11.90
C LYS A 220 31.68 22.60 -10.58
N PHE A 221 31.44 21.30 -10.47
CA PHE A 221 30.91 20.69 -9.25
C PHE A 221 31.88 20.85 -8.08
N LEU A 222 33.18 20.54 -8.28
CA LEU A 222 34.20 20.65 -7.24
C LEU A 222 34.38 22.10 -6.77
N ARG A 223 34.40 23.07 -7.69
CA ARG A 223 34.40 24.51 -7.33
C ARG A 223 33.16 24.89 -6.53
N GLN A 224 31.99 24.37 -6.89
CA GLN A 224 30.77 24.61 -6.16
C GLN A 224 30.82 24.02 -4.74
N VAL A 225 31.36 22.81 -4.56
CA VAL A 225 31.53 22.19 -3.24
C VAL A 225 32.58 22.94 -2.40
N GLY A 226 33.71 23.32 -2.98
CA GLY A 226 34.72 24.12 -2.28
C GLY A 226 34.26 25.55 -1.94
N GLY A 227 33.27 26.07 -2.66
CA GLY A 227 32.64 27.37 -2.37
C GLY A 227 31.44 27.29 -1.41
N GLN A 228 31.01 26.10 -1.00
CA GLN A 228 29.93 25.93 -0.02
C GLN A 228 30.44 26.14 1.41
N ALA A 229 29.59 26.71 2.27
CA ALA A 229 29.91 26.81 3.69
C ALA A 229 30.01 25.41 4.32
N PHE A 230 31.06 25.20 5.11
CA PHE A 230 31.26 23.96 5.85
C PHE A 230 30.04 23.64 6.72
N SER A 231 29.58 22.38 6.65
CA SER A 231 28.48 21.88 7.47
C SER A 231 28.98 20.75 8.36
N ARG A 232 29.24 21.08 9.63
CA ARG A 232 29.65 20.10 10.66
C ARG A 232 28.71 18.88 10.72
N PRO A 233 27.36 19.02 10.72
CA PRO A 233 26.48 17.87 10.75
C PRO A 233 26.63 16.93 9.55
N ILE A 234 26.86 17.46 8.34
CA ILE A 234 27.07 16.63 7.13
C ILE A 234 28.41 15.90 7.22
N TRP A 235 29.48 16.62 7.61
CA TRP A 235 30.81 16.06 7.77
C TRP A 235 30.84 14.94 8.81
N ASP A 236 30.33 15.21 10.01
CA ASP A 236 30.28 14.24 11.12
C ASP A 236 29.50 12.99 10.74
N SER A 237 28.43 13.14 9.95
CA SER A 237 27.66 12.02 9.40
C SER A 237 28.49 11.15 8.44
N CYS A 238 29.23 11.76 7.51
CA CYS A 238 30.15 11.02 6.62
C CYS A 238 31.23 10.27 7.42
N ILE A 239 31.87 10.94 8.38
CA ILE A 239 32.90 10.33 9.24
C ILE A 239 32.32 9.18 10.08
N ALA A 240 31.09 9.32 10.59
CA ALA A 240 30.42 8.25 11.30
C ALA A 240 30.16 7.03 10.41
N GLU A 241 29.70 7.23 9.17
CA GLU A 241 29.51 6.15 8.20
C GLU A 241 30.84 5.48 7.79
N VAL A 242 31.94 6.24 7.71
CA VAL A 242 33.31 5.70 7.51
C VAL A 242 33.74 4.84 8.69
N LYS A 243 33.58 5.33 9.92
CA LYS A 243 33.91 4.56 11.14
C LYS A 243 33.12 3.26 11.25
N GLN A 244 31.89 3.24 10.73
CA GLN A 244 31.05 2.04 10.66
C GLN A 244 31.37 1.12 9.48
N GLY A 245 32.33 1.48 8.63
CA GLY A 245 32.71 0.71 7.43
C GLY A 245 31.70 0.78 6.28
N GLN A 246 30.71 1.68 6.36
CA GLN A 246 29.65 1.86 5.34
C GLN A 246 30.09 2.76 4.19
N MET A 247 31.08 3.60 4.46
CA MET A 247 31.72 4.47 3.48
C MET A 247 33.23 4.37 3.59
N GLU A 248 33.92 4.91 2.59
CA GLU A 248 35.35 5.22 2.65
C GLU A 248 35.61 6.67 2.26
N GLY A 249 36.78 7.17 2.66
CA GLY A 249 37.18 8.57 2.54
C GLY A 249 37.50 9.18 3.91
N PRO A 250 37.71 10.50 3.99
CA PRO A 250 37.70 11.44 2.87
C PRO A 250 38.86 11.17 1.89
N LEU A 251 38.59 11.24 0.59
CA LEU A 251 39.57 11.21 -0.48
C LEU A 251 39.74 12.63 -1.04
N ALA A 252 40.97 13.00 -1.38
CA ALA A 252 41.22 14.21 -2.17
C ALA A 252 40.68 14.02 -3.61
N PRO A 253 40.27 15.09 -4.32
CA PRO A 253 39.82 14.99 -5.71
C PRO A 253 40.81 14.29 -6.65
N GLU A 254 42.11 14.54 -6.46
CA GLU A 254 43.20 13.95 -7.24
C GLU A 254 43.32 12.44 -6.97
N GLU A 255 43.16 12.03 -5.70
CA GLU A 255 43.16 10.63 -5.30
C GLU A 255 41.95 9.88 -5.89
N ALA A 256 40.76 10.49 -5.83
CA ALA A 256 39.56 9.93 -6.45
C ALA A 256 39.70 9.81 -7.98
N ALA A 257 40.28 10.82 -8.64
CA ALA A 257 40.55 10.77 -10.07
C ALA A 257 41.53 9.65 -10.44
N SER A 258 42.61 9.50 -9.68
CA SER A 258 43.58 8.41 -9.87
C SER A 258 42.94 7.03 -9.69
N ARG A 259 42.09 6.87 -8.65
CA ARG A 259 41.49 5.59 -8.30
C ARG A 259 40.33 5.17 -9.22
N TYR A 260 39.51 6.11 -9.66
CA TYR A 260 38.26 5.82 -10.38
C TYR A 260 38.27 6.21 -11.86
N GLY A 261 39.20 7.06 -12.27
CA GLY A 261 39.22 7.65 -13.61
C GLY A 261 37.99 8.52 -13.85
N ARG A 262 36.95 7.93 -14.47
CA ARG A 262 35.66 8.59 -14.69
C ARG A 262 34.68 8.23 -13.57
N TYR A 263 34.01 9.23 -12.98
CA TYR A 263 33.08 8.99 -11.87
C TYR A 263 31.98 10.05 -11.75
N VAL A 264 30.97 9.74 -10.93
CA VAL A 264 29.80 10.58 -10.65
C VAL A 264 29.79 11.02 -9.19
N LEU A 265 29.64 12.33 -8.97
CA LEU A 265 29.45 12.90 -7.63
C LEU A 265 27.99 13.31 -7.41
N ALA A 266 27.44 12.91 -6.26
CA ALA A 266 26.21 13.47 -5.71
C ALA A 266 26.53 14.44 -4.55
N THR A 267 25.65 15.41 -4.33
CA THR A 267 25.72 16.28 -3.14
C THR A 267 24.92 15.63 -2.02
N ARG A 268 25.48 15.61 -0.81
CA ARG A 268 24.77 15.24 0.41
C ARG A 268 24.05 16.45 1.00
N PHE A 269 22.81 16.26 1.43
CA PHE A 269 22.02 17.31 2.07
C PHE A 269 21.29 16.79 3.31
N ALA A 270 21.05 17.70 4.25
CA ALA A 270 20.29 17.44 5.46
C ALA A 270 18.78 17.65 5.22
N VAL A 271 17.98 16.73 5.70
CA VAL A 271 16.52 16.83 5.78
C VAL A 271 16.15 16.85 7.26
N GLU A 272 15.81 18.04 7.75
CA GLU A 272 15.36 18.24 9.12
C GLU A 272 13.97 17.60 9.32
N GLN A 273 13.89 16.67 10.27
CA GLN A 273 12.64 16.12 10.77
C GLN A 273 12.49 16.49 12.25
N VAL A 274 11.27 16.36 12.78
CA VAL A 274 10.95 16.77 14.15
C VAL A 274 11.77 16.03 15.20
N ASP A 275 12.11 14.77 14.93
CA ASP A 275 12.84 13.87 15.83
C ASP A 275 14.35 13.79 15.52
N LYS A 276 14.74 13.96 14.25
CA LYS A 276 16.13 13.84 13.83
C LYS A 276 16.40 14.46 12.46
N THR A 277 17.66 14.80 12.20
CA THR A 277 18.14 15.12 10.87
C THR A 277 18.47 13.84 10.10
N ARG A 278 17.93 13.69 8.88
CA ARG A 278 18.33 12.61 7.96
C ARG A 278 19.24 13.17 6.88
N PHE A 279 20.34 12.49 6.60
CA PHE A 279 21.24 12.84 5.52
C PHE A 279 20.89 12.00 4.28
N CYS A 280 20.69 12.69 3.17
CA CYS A 280 20.31 12.09 1.89
C CYS A 280 21.27 12.56 0.81
N ASP A 281 21.47 11.72 -0.21
CA ASP A 281 22.35 12.03 -1.32
C ASP A 281 21.51 12.30 -2.58
N ASP A 282 21.77 13.42 -3.28
CA ASP A 282 20.97 13.84 -4.44
C ASP A 282 21.34 13.09 -5.73
N PHE A 283 21.05 11.79 -5.73
CA PHE A 283 21.22 10.91 -6.89
C PHE A 283 20.27 11.24 -8.06
N ARG A 284 19.32 12.18 -7.87
CA ARG A 284 18.48 12.68 -8.95
C ARG A 284 19.22 13.75 -9.75
N ARG A 285 19.89 14.69 -9.09
CA ARG A 285 20.69 15.74 -9.76
C ARG A 285 21.98 15.19 -10.35
N SER A 286 22.62 14.22 -9.68
CA SER A 286 23.82 13.58 -10.22
C SER A 286 23.55 12.73 -11.48
N GLY A 287 22.29 12.42 -11.78
CA GLY A 287 21.91 11.58 -12.92
C GLY A 287 21.91 10.07 -12.65
N THR A 288 22.45 9.61 -11.51
CA THR A 288 22.51 8.18 -11.15
C THR A 288 21.13 7.50 -11.18
N ASN A 289 20.09 8.18 -10.67
CA ASN A 289 18.71 7.67 -10.74
C ASN A 289 18.12 7.64 -12.15
N ARG A 290 18.63 8.44 -13.11
CA ARG A 290 18.23 8.36 -14.53
C ARG A 290 18.93 7.20 -15.25
N SER A 291 20.10 6.82 -14.76
CA SER A 291 20.82 5.64 -15.22
C SER A 291 20.42 4.36 -14.47
N THR A 292 19.26 4.36 -13.81
CA THR A 292 18.70 3.18 -13.15
C THR A 292 17.33 2.88 -13.74
N GLU A 293 17.16 1.71 -14.36
CA GLU A 293 15.90 1.27 -14.93
C GLU A 293 15.33 0.07 -14.17
N TYR A 294 14.04 0.12 -13.85
CA TYR A 294 13.29 -1.00 -13.31
C TYR A 294 11.98 -1.19 -14.09
N SER A 295 11.76 -2.42 -14.54
CA SER A 295 10.62 -2.88 -15.33
C SER A 295 9.43 -3.35 -14.49
N GLN A 296 9.60 -3.42 -13.17
CA GLN A 296 8.58 -3.87 -12.23
C GLN A 296 8.20 -2.78 -11.22
N ALA A 297 6.95 -2.81 -10.76
CA ALA A 297 6.42 -1.90 -9.75
C ALA A 297 6.50 -2.52 -8.36
N ILE A 298 7.15 -1.79 -7.44
CA ILE A 298 7.11 -2.11 -6.01
C ILE A 298 5.71 -1.77 -5.50
N THR A 299 5.06 -2.73 -4.88
CA THR A 299 3.79 -2.53 -4.18
C THR A 299 4.01 -2.82 -2.71
N LEU A 300 3.43 -1.98 -1.85
CA LEU A 300 3.60 -2.06 -0.41
C LEU A 300 2.22 -2.22 0.24
N PRO A 301 2.13 -2.97 1.36
CA PRO A 301 0.88 -3.14 2.09
C PRO A 301 0.44 -1.81 2.68
N GLY A 302 -0.87 -1.61 2.73
CA GLY A 302 -1.49 -0.45 3.38
C GLY A 302 -2.44 -0.88 4.49
N HIS A 303 -3.14 0.09 5.09
CA HIS A 303 -4.18 -0.16 6.08
C HIS A 303 -5.26 -1.13 5.57
N GLU A 304 -5.67 -1.03 4.30
CA GLU A 304 -6.64 -1.97 3.70
C GLU A 304 -6.11 -3.42 3.65
N THR A 305 -4.80 -3.62 3.49
CA THR A 305 -4.19 -4.95 3.54
C THR A 305 -4.30 -5.55 4.94
N ILE A 306 -4.10 -4.73 5.98
CA ILE A 306 -4.26 -5.13 7.38
C ILE A 306 -5.72 -5.52 7.64
N LEU A 307 -6.68 -4.69 7.21
CA LEU A 307 -8.11 -4.96 7.38
C LEU A 307 -8.53 -6.26 6.67
N ALA A 308 -8.02 -6.49 5.47
CA ALA A 308 -8.28 -7.70 4.69
C ALA A 308 -7.72 -8.96 5.39
N ALA A 309 -6.45 -8.92 5.81
CA ALA A 309 -5.82 -10.04 6.51
C ALA A 309 -6.48 -10.31 7.87
N TRP A 310 -6.75 -9.27 8.66
CA TRP A 310 -7.48 -9.34 9.94
C TRP A 310 -8.84 -10.01 9.77
N ARG A 311 -9.62 -9.58 8.77
CA ARG A 311 -10.94 -10.15 8.51
C ARG A 311 -10.87 -11.65 8.24
N MET A 312 -9.90 -12.10 7.43
CA MET A 312 -9.79 -13.52 7.07
C MET A 312 -9.32 -14.41 8.21
N ILE A 313 -8.44 -13.91 9.08
CA ILE A 313 -7.95 -14.70 10.22
C ILE A 313 -8.95 -14.72 11.36
N ALA A 314 -9.58 -13.58 11.66
CA ALA A 314 -10.53 -13.48 12.76
C ALA A 314 -11.85 -14.21 12.48
N THR A 315 -12.26 -14.39 11.21
CA THR A 315 -13.38 -15.29 10.86
C THR A 315 -13.02 -16.78 11.00
N GLY A 316 -11.74 -17.15 10.90
CA GLY A 316 -11.29 -18.53 11.07
C GLY A 316 -10.98 -18.90 12.52
N LYS A 317 -10.81 -17.90 13.39
CA LYS A 317 -10.45 -18.03 14.81
C LYS A 317 -11.41 -17.20 15.67
N GLU A 318 -12.72 -17.44 15.52
CA GLU A 318 -13.72 -16.72 16.31
C GLU A 318 -13.46 -16.92 17.81
N GLY A 319 -13.47 -15.82 18.57
CA GLY A 319 -13.21 -15.83 20.01
C GLY A 319 -11.74 -15.69 20.43
N ASP A 320 -10.79 -15.68 19.49
CA ASP A 320 -9.36 -15.43 19.77
C ASP A 320 -8.96 -14.00 19.34
N PRO A 321 -8.73 -13.07 20.29
CA PRO A 321 -8.41 -11.69 19.97
C PRO A 321 -7.14 -11.55 19.14
N ILE A 322 -7.16 -10.70 18.11
CA ILE A 322 -5.96 -10.46 17.29
C ILE A 322 -5.01 -9.50 18.00
N LYS A 323 -3.72 -9.85 18.02
CA LYS A 323 -2.60 -9.00 18.45
C LYS A 323 -1.75 -8.60 17.27
N ILE A 324 -0.98 -7.52 17.43
CA ILE A 324 -0.01 -7.02 16.47
C ILE A 324 1.36 -6.88 17.13
N PHE A 325 2.40 -7.34 16.44
CA PHE A 325 3.80 -7.09 16.81
C PHE A 325 4.50 -6.27 15.72
N LYS A 326 5.64 -5.66 16.06
CA LYS A 326 6.46 -4.90 15.11
C LYS A 326 7.94 -5.14 15.24
N SER A 327 8.62 -4.93 14.12
CA SER A 327 10.07 -4.85 14.06
C SER A 327 10.54 -3.86 13.00
N ASP A 328 11.76 -3.36 13.17
CA ASP A 328 12.42 -2.36 12.34
C ASP A 328 13.86 -2.84 12.15
N HIS A 329 14.36 -2.87 10.91
CA HIS A 329 15.77 -3.22 10.67
C HIS A 329 16.68 -2.04 10.96
N GLU A 330 17.75 -2.27 11.73
CA GLU A 330 18.68 -1.22 12.10
C GLU A 330 19.41 -0.68 10.87
N SER A 331 19.16 0.60 10.53
CA SER A 331 19.79 1.24 9.37
C SER A 331 19.70 0.41 8.09
N ALA A 332 18.60 -0.34 7.91
CA ALA A 332 18.23 -1.18 6.76
C ALA A 332 19.20 -1.19 5.55
N TYR A 333 19.20 -0.12 4.74
CA TYR A 333 20.05 0.00 3.54
C TYR A 333 21.55 -0.19 3.81
N ARG A 334 22.03 0.28 4.96
CA ARG A 334 23.42 0.16 5.39
C ARG A 334 23.84 -1.26 5.76
N GLN A 335 22.90 -2.20 5.85
CA GLN A 335 23.19 -3.64 6.02
C GLN A 335 23.37 -4.38 4.68
N VAL A 336 23.19 -3.68 3.55
CA VAL A 336 23.15 -4.29 2.22
C VAL A 336 24.26 -3.71 1.34
N PRO A 337 25.12 -4.56 0.76
CA PRO A 337 26.29 -4.13 -0.01
C PRO A 337 25.87 -3.65 -1.39
N THR A 338 26.70 -2.79 -1.99
CA THR A 338 26.56 -2.39 -3.39
C THR A 338 27.60 -3.10 -4.24
N ASN A 339 27.32 -3.29 -5.53
CA ASN A 339 28.27 -3.92 -6.46
C ASN A 339 29.56 -3.08 -6.53
N PRO A 340 30.73 -3.63 -6.15
CA PRO A 340 32.00 -2.90 -6.21
C PRO A 340 32.34 -2.34 -7.59
N GLU A 341 31.91 -2.99 -8.67
CA GLU A 341 32.13 -2.52 -10.05
C GLU A 341 31.39 -1.20 -10.34
N HIS A 342 30.34 -0.91 -9.56
CA HIS A 342 29.54 0.30 -9.67
C HIS A 342 30.02 1.42 -8.73
N SER A 343 31.17 1.24 -8.07
CA SER A 343 31.74 2.23 -7.14
C SER A 343 31.82 3.64 -7.72
N ARG A 344 32.09 3.75 -9.03
CA ARG A 344 32.17 5.01 -9.80
C ARG A 344 30.86 5.83 -9.84
N PHE A 345 29.74 5.24 -9.44
CA PHE A 345 28.41 5.88 -9.40
C PHE A 345 27.92 6.18 -7.97
N GLN A 346 28.77 5.96 -6.97
CA GLN A 346 28.40 5.94 -5.56
C GLN A 346 29.20 6.91 -4.70
N LEU A 347 29.73 7.95 -5.32
CA LEU A 347 30.53 8.95 -4.64
C LEU A 347 29.71 10.19 -4.30
N ILE A 348 30.06 10.81 -3.18
CA ILE A 348 29.52 12.10 -2.78
C ILE A 348 30.66 13.10 -2.58
N GLY A 349 30.40 14.35 -2.93
CA GLY A 349 31.28 15.47 -2.63
C GLY A 349 30.72 16.32 -1.50
N VAL A 350 31.55 16.64 -0.52
CA VAL A 350 31.23 17.53 0.61
C VAL A 350 32.40 18.48 0.86
N THR A 351 32.14 19.61 1.52
CA THR A 351 33.19 20.54 1.98
C THR A 351 33.80 20.00 3.26
N ASP A 352 35.13 19.95 3.33
CA ASP A 352 35.89 19.58 4.53
C ASP A 352 36.02 20.75 5.53
N PRO A 353 36.56 20.52 6.74
CA PRO A 353 36.76 21.56 7.74
C PRO A 353 37.67 22.71 7.29
N GLU A 354 38.57 22.45 6.34
CA GLU A 354 39.50 23.41 5.74
C GLU A 354 38.89 24.18 4.56
N GLY A 355 37.62 23.91 4.20
CA GLY A 355 36.93 24.56 3.09
C GLY A 355 37.22 23.97 1.71
N LYS A 356 37.90 22.81 1.64
CA LYS A 356 38.25 22.13 0.39
C LYS A 356 37.24 21.02 0.05
N PRO A 357 37.12 20.62 -1.23
CA PRO A 357 36.29 19.48 -1.60
C PRO A 357 36.89 18.17 -1.09
N ALA A 358 36.09 17.38 -0.39
CA ALA A 358 36.39 16.01 0.01
C ALA A 358 35.37 15.04 -0.59
N ILE A 359 35.86 13.89 -1.03
CA ILE A 359 35.05 12.86 -1.67
C ILE A 359 34.93 11.63 -0.76
N PHE A 360 33.72 11.10 -0.65
CA PHE A 360 33.46 9.85 0.05
C PHE A 360 32.76 8.87 -0.89
N ARG A 361 33.02 7.57 -0.74
CA ARG A 361 32.35 6.51 -1.52
C ARG A 361 31.54 5.59 -0.63
N HIS A 362 30.30 5.28 -1.02
CA HIS A 362 29.47 4.26 -0.38
C HIS A 362 29.93 2.83 -0.68
N ARG A 363 29.91 1.98 0.35
CA ARG A 363 30.03 0.50 0.29
C ARG A 363 28.69 -0.22 0.42
N ALA A 364 27.73 0.45 1.06
CA ALA A 364 26.39 -0.04 1.30
C ALA A 364 25.34 0.80 0.56
N LEU A 365 24.14 0.26 0.41
CA LEU A 365 23.01 1.01 -0.15
C LEU A 365 22.79 2.32 0.63
N SER A 366 22.35 3.36 -0.08
CA SER A 366 22.31 4.73 0.42
C SER A 366 20.93 5.37 0.23
N PHE A 367 20.62 6.33 1.11
CA PHE A 367 19.39 7.11 0.99
C PHE A 367 19.46 8.06 -0.20
N GLY A 368 18.44 8.03 -1.05
CA GLY A 368 18.32 8.86 -2.26
C GLY A 368 18.47 8.07 -3.56
N ALA A 369 19.11 6.90 -3.53
CA ALA A 369 19.23 6.01 -4.68
C ALA A 369 17.97 5.16 -4.87
N SER A 370 17.40 5.20 -6.08
CA SER A 370 16.20 4.42 -6.43
C SER A 370 16.47 2.91 -6.44
N SER A 371 17.66 2.50 -6.86
CA SER A 371 18.16 1.12 -6.78
C SER A 371 18.25 0.59 -5.35
N SER A 372 18.50 1.45 -4.37
CA SER A 372 18.57 1.05 -2.96
C SER A 372 17.21 0.60 -2.42
N VAL A 373 16.15 1.37 -2.72
CA VAL A 373 14.76 1.00 -2.35
C VAL A 373 14.37 -0.32 -3.00
N TRP A 374 14.65 -0.46 -4.30
CA TRP A 374 14.32 -1.67 -5.05
C TRP A 374 15.03 -2.91 -4.52
N SER A 375 16.35 -2.81 -4.32
CA SER A 375 17.19 -3.88 -3.80
C SER A 375 16.76 -4.33 -2.42
N TYR A 376 16.47 -3.38 -1.53
CA TYR A 376 16.02 -3.70 -0.18
C TYR A 376 14.63 -4.33 -0.16
N CYS A 377 13.72 -3.90 -1.06
CA CYS A 377 12.40 -4.53 -1.16
C CYS A 377 12.47 -6.02 -1.55
N ARG A 378 13.49 -6.47 -2.29
CA ARG A 378 13.68 -7.91 -2.55
C ARG A 378 13.92 -8.69 -1.26
N ILE A 379 14.71 -8.11 -0.37
CA ILE A 379 15.04 -8.67 0.94
C ILE A 379 13.80 -8.67 1.83
N SER A 380 13.09 -7.55 1.93
CA SER A 380 11.92 -7.47 2.81
C SER A 380 10.76 -8.37 2.35
N GLN A 381 10.57 -8.55 1.03
CA GLN A 381 9.63 -9.56 0.52
C GLN A 381 10.09 -10.98 0.81
N CYS A 382 11.38 -11.28 0.66
CA CYS A 382 11.95 -12.59 0.96
C CYS A 382 11.74 -12.96 2.43
N LEU A 383 12.15 -12.11 3.37
CA LEU A 383 12.01 -12.37 4.81
C LEU A 383 10.54 -12.56 5.21
N THR A 384 9.65 -11.75 4.65
CA THR A 384 8.20 -11.87 4.90
C THR A 384 7.65 -13.18 4.33
N HIS A 385 8.05 -13.58 3.12
CA HIS A 385 7.69 -14.88 2.54
C HIS A 385 8.18 -16.05 3.39
N LEU A 386 9.45 -16.02 3.80
CA LEU A 386 10.04 -17.06 4.65
C LEU A 386 9.25 -17.19 5.96
N HIS A 387 8.92 -16.07 6.62
CA HIS A 387 8.15 -16.12 7.85
C HIS A 387 6.74 -16.72 7.64
N ARG A 388 6.06 -16.32 6.56
CA ARG A 388 4.73 -16.84 6.20
C ARG A 388 4.76 -18.34 5.90
N VAL A 389 5.70 -18.81 5.08
CA VAL A 389 5.71 -20.20 4.62
C VAL A 389 6.32 -21.16 5.64
N LEU A 390 7.41 -20.76 6.32
CA LEU A 390 8.07 -21.60 7.32
C LEU A 390 7.24 -21.72 8.59
N PHE A 391 6.65 -20.62 9.07
CA PHE A 391 6.05 -20.53 10.39
C PHE A 391 4.55 -20.26 10.38
N ALA A 392 3.89 -20.20 9.21
CA ALA A 392 2.50 -19.74 9.11
C ALA A 392 2.29 -18.37 9.78
N GLY A 393 3.31 -17.51 9.74
CA GLY A 393 3.28 -16.20 10.38
C GLY A 393 2.62 -15.16 9.48
N VAL A 394 1.53 -14.53 9.93
CA VAL A 394 0.77 -13.54 9.14
C VAL A 394 1.45 -12.17 9.22
N SER A 395 2.61 -12.06 8.58
CA SER A 395 3.45 -10.85 8.55
C SER A 395 3.33 -10.05 7.26
N MET A 396 3.74 -8.79 7.32
CA MET A 396 3.76 -7.79 6.25
C MET A 396 5.00 -6.90 6.42
N SER A 397 5.39 -6.21 5.34
CA SER A 397 6.54 -5.30 5.33
C SER A 397 6.27 -4.06 4.48
N PHE A 398 6.63 -2.89 5.01
CA PHE A 398 6.70 -1.62 4.28
C PHE A 398 8.16 -1.19 4.23
N ILE A 399 8.86 -1.60 3.18
CA ILE A 399 10.31 -1.43 3.06
C ILE A 399 11.02 -2.10 4.26
N ASP A 400 11.47 -1.33 5.25
CA ASP A 400 12.20 -1.75 6.45
C ASP A 400 11.35 -1.86 7.72
N ASP A 401 10.10 -1.38 7.69
CA ASP A 401 9.12 -1.57 8.75
C ASP A 401 8.42 -2.94 8.57
N TYR A 402 8.52 -3.83 9.57
CA TYR A 402 7.87 -5.13 9.58
C TYR A 402 6.82 -5.22 10.69
N TRP A 403 5.74 -5.94 10.43
CA TRP A 403 4.73 -6.25 11.44
C TRP A 403 4.05 -7.58 11.15
N GLY A 404 3.44 -8.18 12.18
CA GLY A 404 2.55 -9.31 12.02
C GLY A 404 1.29 -9.14 12.83
N ILE A 405 0.20 -9.73 12.34
CA ILE A 405 -1.09 -9.79 13.06
C ILE A 405 -1.44 -11.25 13.28
N GLU A 406 -1.68 -11.65 14.52
CA GLU A 406 -1.88 -13.06 14.89
C GLU A 406 -2.97 -13.16 15.96
N PRO A 407 -3.71 -14.28 16.03
CA PRO A 407 -4.50 -14.62 17.20
C PRO A 407 -3.63 -14.59 18.47
N GLU A 408 -4.20 -14.22 19.61
CA GLU A 408 -3.49 -14.08 20.88
C GLU A 408 -2.81 -15.39 21.27
N SER A 409 -3.46 -16.53 21.01
CA SER A 409 -2.93 -17.86 21.30
C SER A 409 -1.65 -18.22 20.52
N THR A 410 -1.37 -17.57 19.38
CA THR A 410 -0.20 -17.84 18.53
C THR A 410 0.73 -16.64 18.37
N ALA A 411 0.36 -15.46 18.88
CA ALA A 411 1.08 -14.22 18.61
C ALA A 411 2.53 -14.24 19.13
N SER A 412 2.75 -14.76 20.34
CA SER A 412 4.09 -14.83 20.95
C SER A 412 5.03 -15.74 20.16
N SER A 413 4.57 -16.94 19.77
CA SER A 413 5.39 -17.88 19.00
C SER A 413 5.70 -17.36 17.60
N SER A 414 4.77 -16.61 16.98
CA SER A 414 5.03 -15.96 15.69
C SER A 414 6.13 -14.90 15.84
N PHE A 415 6.01 -14.03 16.84
CA PHE A 415 7.01 -13.00 17.12
C PHE A 415 8.39 -13.59 17.39
N ASP A 416 8.49 -14.64 18.21
CA ASP A 416 9.75 -15.32 18.50
C ASP A 416 10.35 -15.96 17.24
N SER A 417 9.51 -16.54 16.38
CA SER A 417 9.94 -17.11 15.10
C SER A 417 10.47 -16.05 14.13
N TRP A 418 9.86 -14.85 14.12
CA TRP A 418 10.33 -13.70 13.34
C TRP A 418 11.70 -13.21 13.83
N VAL A 419 11.86 -13.02 15.14
CA VAL A 419 13.14 -12.60 15.75
C VAL A 419 14.22 -13.64 15.47
N LEU A 420 13.91 -14.93 15.64
CA LEU A 420 14.85 -16.02 15.32
C LEU A 420 15.27 -15.99 13.85
N LEU A 421 14.33 -15.83 12.93
CA LEU A 421 14.62 -15.82 11.49
C LEU A 421 15.63 -14.73 11.12
N ASN A 422 15.42 -13.50 11.62
CA ASN A 422 16.34 -12.39 11.39
C ASN A 422 17.73 -12.66 11.98
N ASN A 423 17.78 -13.15 13.21
CA ASN A 423 19.04 -13.48 13.89
C ASN A 423 19.82 -14.58 13.16
N LEU A 424 19.15 -15.64 12.70
CA LEU A 424 19.81 -16.75 12.01
C LEU A 424 20.33 -16.36 10.61
N ILE A 425 19.63 -15.48 9.91
CA ILE A 425 20.07 -14.96 8.60
C ILE A 425 21.15 -13.88 8.78
N GLY A 426 21.13 -13.11 9.88
CA GLY A 426 22.14 -12.10 10.22
C GLY A 426 21.70 -10.65 9.96
N PHE A 427 20.41 -10.39 9.73
CA PHE A 427 19.87 -9.03 9.67
C PHE A 427 19.65 -8.50 11.08
N LYS A 428 20.19 -7.31 11.35
CA LYS A 428 20.07 -6.65 12.66
C LYS A 428 18.75 -5.91 12.76
N GLU A 429 18.02 -6.16 13.82
CA GLU A 429 16.81 -5.42 14.18
C GLU A 429 17.16 -4.32 15.19
N LYS A 430 16.44 -3.21 15.14
CA LYS A 430 16.54 -2.15 16.12
C LYS A 430 15.75 -2.53 17.37
N GLU A 431 16.45 -3.11 18.36
CA GLU A 431 15.82 -3.66 19.58
C GLU A 431 14.90 -2.67 20.29
N ALA A 432 15.30 -1.40 20.43
CA ALA A 432 14.49 -0.36 21.06
C ALA A 432 13.16 -0.05 20.34
N LYS A 433 13.03 -0.45 19.07
CA LYS A 433 11.79 -0.32 18.29
C LYS A 433 11.05 -1.64 18.11
N ARG A 434 11.65 -2.75 18.55
CA ARG A 434 11.00 -4.05 18.52
C ARG A 434 9.84 -4.02 19.51
N GLN A 435 8.65 -4.41 19.05
CA GLN A 435 7.45 -4.42 19.87
C GLN A 435 6.86 -5.81 19.89
N ALA A 436 6.83 -6.41 21.08
CA ALA A 436 6.14 -7.67 21.32
C ALA A 436 4.63 -7.55 21.01
N PRO A 437 3.92 -8.68 20.82
CA PRO A 437 2.50 -8.66 20.53
C PRO A 437 1.68 -7.81 21.51
N THR A 438 0.84 -6.92 20.97
CA THR A 438 -0.04 -6.05 21.73
C THR A 438 -1.37 -5.86 21.01
N ALA A 439 -2.41 -5.41 21.72
CA ALA A 439 -3.70 -5.10 21.12
C ALA A 439 -3.69 -3.78 20.31
N SER A 440 -2.79 -2.85 20.61
CA SER A 440 -2.77 -1.55 19.92
C SER A 440 -1.38 -0.95 19.76
N THR A 441 -1.16 -0.23 18.66
CA THR A 441 0.15 0.36 18.33
C THR A 441 0.08 1.42 17.22
N THR A 442 1.14 2.21 17.05
CA THR A 442 1.27 3.23 15.98
C THR A 442 2.00 2.70 14.76
N LEU A 443 1.30 2.24 13.73
CA LEU A 443 1.88 1.61 12.51
C LEU A 443 1.79 2.56 11.32
N LEU A 444 2.90 2.79 10.61
CA LEU A 444 2.98 3.73 9.47
C LEU A 444 2.39 5.13 9.81
N GLY A 445 2.48 5.49 11.09
CA GLY A 445 1.90 6.70 11.68
C GLY A 445 0.37 6.76 11.66
N LEU A 446 -0.29 5.61 11.79
CA LEU A 446 -1.69 5.45 12.18
C LEU A 446 -1.75 4.71 13.52
N LYS A 447 -2.70 5.07 14.38
CA LYS A 447 -3.06 4.24 15.53
C LYS A 447 -3.89 3.07 15.00
N VAL A 448 -3.45 1.85 15.27
CA VAL A 448 -4.17 0.61 14.95
C VAL A 448 -4.50 -0.06 16.27
N SER A 449 -5.78 -0.36 16.49
CA SER A 449 -6.24 -1.06 17.70
C SER A 449 -7.13 -2.22 17.30
N PHE A 450 -6.77 -3.42 17.76
CA PHE A 450 -7.58 -4.62 17.64
C PHE A 450 -8.41 -4.78 18.90
N GLN A 451 -9.67 -5.13 18.70
CA GLN A 451 -10.67 -5.50 19.70
C GLN A 451 -11.19 -6.88 19.32
N GLU A 452 -11.97 -7.51 20.19
CA GLU A 452 -12.45 -8.89 20.02
C GLU A 452 -13.08 -9.15 18.63
N SER A 453 -13.97 -8.26 18.17
CA SER A 453 -14.66 -8.39 16.87
C SER A 453 -14.48 -7.20 15.93
N SER A 454 -13.57 -6.29 16.26
CA SER A 454 -13.37 -5.05 15.49
C SER A 454 -11.93 -4.57 15.45
N VAL A 455 -11.63 -3.77 14.44
CA VAL A 455 -10.35 -3.06 14.31
C VAL A 455 -10.60 -1.59 14.07
N SER A 456 -9.90 -0.75 14.83
CA SER A 456 -10.01 0.70 14.77
C SER A 456 -8.72 1.32 14.19
N LEU A 457 -8.88 2.24 13.25
CA LEU A 457 -7.80 2.98 12.60
C LEU A 457 -7.93 4.48 12.89
N GLY A 458 -6.91 5.08 13.47
CA GLY A 458 -6.90 6.46 13.92
C GLY A 458 -5.68 7.25 13.47
N LEU A 459 -5.81 8.58 13.47
CA LEU A 459 -4.65 9.47 13.40
C LEU A 459 -3.97 9.56 14.77
N THR A 460 -2.64 9.57 14.79
CA THR A 460 -1.87 9.97 15.98
C THR A 460 -2.18 11.42 16.35
N VAL A 461 -2.13 11.75 17.65
CA VAL A 461 -2.38 13.12 18.18
C VAL A 461 -1.56 14.17 17.44
N ASP A 462 -0.25 13.95 17.28
CA ASP A 462 0.65 14.91 16.63
C ASP A 462 0.29 15.19 15.16
N LYS A 463 -0.03 14.13 14.39
CA LYS A 463 -0.45 14.29 12.98
C LYS A 463 -1.77 15.04 12.89
N ARG A 464 -2.71 14.76 13.79
CA ARG A 464 -4.00 15.48 13.87
C ARG A 464 -3.75 16.95 14.17
N GLN A 465 -2.93 17.26 15.17
CA GLN A 465 -2.61 18.64 15.55
C GLN A 465 -1.91 19.39 14.42
N LYS A 466 -0.94 18.77 13.73
CA LYS A 466 -0.27 19.37 12.56
C LYS A 466 -1.23 19.68 11.42
N LEU A 467 -2.28 18.88 11.22
CA LEU A 467 -3.33 19.15 10.23
C LEU A 467 -4.21 20.32 10.67
N ILE A 468 -4.64 20.34 11.94
CA ILE A 468 -5.43 21.42 12.53
C ILE A 468 -4.69 22.75 12.37
N THR A 469 -3.46 22.85 12.85
CA THR A 469 -2.64 24.07 12.76
C THR A 469 -2.46 24.53 11.32
N SER A 470 -2.17 23.61 10.38
CA SER A 470 -2.03 23.96 8.96
C SER A 470 -3.33 24.49 8.35
N LEU A 471 -4.47 23.87 8.68
CA LEU A 471 -5.78 24.27 8.16
C LEU A 471 -6.24 25.60 8.75
N GLU A 472 -6.04 25.81 10.06
CA GLU A 472 -6.36 27.06 10.75
C GLU A 472 -5.55 28.22 10.19
N GLU A 473 -4.24 28.03 10.00
CA GLU A 473 -3.37 29.09 9.49
C GLU A 473 -3.76 29.50 8.06
N ILE A 474 -4.02 28.53 7.18
CA ILE A 474 -4.44 28.83 5.81
C ILE A 474 -5.84 29.46 5.79
N LYS A 475 -6.75 29.01 6.66
CA LYS A 475 -8.09 29.61 6.79
C LYS A 475 -7.99 31.06 7.25
N ARG A 476 -7.16 31.34 8.26
CA ARG A 476 -6.93 32.67 8.84
C ARG A 476 -6.30 33.64 7.83
N THR A 477 -5.26 33.20 7.12
CA THR A 477 -4.54 34.04 6.16
C THR A 477 -5.24 34.13 4.80
N GLY A 478 -6.06 33.15 4.45
CA GLY A 478 -6.67 33.01 3.13
C GLY A 478 -5.65 32.76 2.01
N ARG A 479 -4.40 32.39 2.33
CA ARG A 479 -3.31 32.20 1.36
C ARG A 479 -2.44 31.00 1.74
N ALA A 480 -1.82 30.38 0.74
CA ALA A 480 -0.85 29.30 0.93
C ALA A 480 0.05 29.14 -0.29
N SER A 481 1.31 28.75 -0.09
CA SER A 481 2.19 28.40 -1.21
C SER A 481 1.73 27.11 -1.89
N THR A 482 2.03 26.96 -3.19
CA THR A 482 1.71 25.72 -3.92
C THR A 482 2.42 24.50 -3.32
N GLY A 483 3.62 24.68 -2.77
CA GLY A 483 4.38 23.64 -2.09
C GLY A 483 3.70 23.17 -0.81
N ASP A 484 3.25 24.10 0.02
CA ASP A 484 2.59 23.77 1.30
C ASP A 484 1.22 23.16 1.09
N LEU A 485 0.46 23.63 0.08
CA LEU A 485 -0.80 23.01 -0.31
C LEU A 485 -0.61 21.58 -0.81
N LYS A 486 0.42 21.30 -1.61
CA LYS A 486 0.75 19.92 -2.04
C LYS A 486 1.04 19.02 -0.84
N LYS A 487 1.84 19.49 0.12
CA LYS A 487 2.14 18.77 1.37
C LYS A 487 0.87 18.56 2.21
N LEU A 488 0.02 19.57 2.36
CA LEU A 488 -1.24 19.49 3.10
C LEU A 488 -2.21 18.49 2.45
N CYS A 489 -2.43 18.57 1.13
CA CYS A 489 -3.29 17.64 0.40
C CYS A 489 -2.81 16.19 0.54
N GLY A 490 -1.50 15.96 0.52
CA GLY A 490 -0.91 14.64 0.81
C GLY A 490 -1.24 14.14 2.21
N ARG A 491 -1.06 14.99 3.24
CA ARG A 491 -1.42 14.66 4.63
C ARG A 491 -2.92 14.41 4.81
N LEU A 492 -3.78 15.19 4.16
CA LEU A 492 -5.24 15.02 4.18
C LEU A 492 -5.67 13.73 3.50
N THR A 493 -5.04 13.38 2.37
CA THR A 493 -5.31 12.11 1.67
C THR A 493 -4.92 10.92 2.55
N PHE A 494 -3.79 11.02 3.25
CA PHE A 494 -3.38 10.02 4.24
C PHE A 494 -4.36 9.96 5.42
N ALA A 495 -4.82 11.08 5.95
CA ALA A 495 -5.82 11.13 7.02
C ALA A 495 -7.18 10.54 6.60
N ALA A 496 -7.61 10.78 5.37
CA ALA A 496 -8.86 10.22 4.85
C ALA A 496 -8.90 8.68 4.87
N ALA A 497 -7.74 8.01 4.88
CA ALA A 497 -7.65 6.55 5.03
C ALA A 497 -8.19 6.04 6.39
N THR A 498 -8.11 6.87 7.43
CA THR A 498 -8.59 6.54 8.78
C THR A 498 -10.07 6.85 8.96
N SER A 499 -10.79 7.14 7.88
CA SER A 499 -12.21 7.49 7.93
C SER A 499 -12.99 6.64 6.94
N ALA A 500 -14.21 6.25 7.33
CA ALA A 500 -15.21 5.74 6.40
C ALA A 500 -15.89 6.88 5.60
N ASP A 501 -15.68 8.14 5.98
CA ASP A 501 -16.22 9.30 5.29
C ASP A 501 -15.32 9.67 4.09
N HIS A 502 -15.79 9.39 2.87
CA HIS A 502 -15.06 9.80 1.67
C HIS A 502 -15.23 11.29 1.30
N SER A 503 -16.01 12.08 2.05
CA SER A 503 -16.14 13.52 1.84
C SER A 503 -14.81 14.28 1.98
N TRP A 504 -13.86 13.73 2.74
CA TRP A 504 -12.47 14.20 2.79
C TRP A 504 -11.87 14.37 1.40
N ARG A 505 -12.11 13.41 0.49
CA ARG A 505 -11.58 13.43 -0.87
C ARG A 505 -12.21 14.55 -1.69
N ALA A 506 -13.51 14.78 -1.54
CA ALA A 506 -14.22 15.87 -2.19
C ALA A 506 -13.67 17.23 -1.77
N TYR A 507 -13.52 17.49 -0.47
CA TYR A 507 -12.97 18.77 0.00
C TYR A 507 -11.47 18.93 -0.34
N THR A 508 -10.69 17.85 -0.25
CA THR A 508 -9.26 17.87 -0.65
C THR A 508 -9.12 18.13 -2.15
N ARG A 509 -10.05 17.64 -2.98
CA ARG A 509 -10.07 17.90 -4.43
C ARG A 509 -10.21 19.38 -4.75
N THR A 510 -10.97 20.14 -3.95
CA THR A 510 -11.07 21.60 -4.05
C THR A 510 -9.71 22.27 -3.83
N LEU A 511 -8.95 21.82 -2.82
CA LEU A 511 -7.59 22.32 -2.59
C LEU A 511 -6.64 21.96 -3.73
N TYR A 512 -6.75 20.76 -4.30
CA TYR A 512 -5.99 20.40 -5.51
C TYR A 512 -6.28 21.32 -6.69
N SER A 513 -7.55 21.70 -6.90
CA SER A 513 -7.90 22.68 -7.94
C SER A 513 -7.28 24.04 -7.65
N TRP A 514 -7.25 24.47 -6.39
CA TRP A 514 -6.63 25.73 -5.98
C TRP A 514 -5.13 25.77 -6.26
N ILE A 515 -4.40 24.65 -6.08
CA ILE A 515 -2.97 24.54 -6.43
C ILE A 515 -2.71 24.93 -7.89
N PHE A 516 -3.58 24.54 -8.83
CA PHE A 516 -3.41 24.86 -10.25
C PHE A 516 -3.72 26.32 -10.58
N GLN A 517 -4.40 27.04 -9.70
CA GLN A 517 -4.68 28.47 -9.86
C GLN A 517 -3.51 29.37 -9.44
N GLY A 518 -2.46 28.80 -8.83
CA GLY A 518 -1.29 29.53 -8.34
C GLY A 518 -1.53 30.24 -7.00
N ASN A 519 -0.90 31.39 -6.80
CA ASN A 519 -0.92 32.13 -5.52
C ASN A 519 -2.15 33.04 -5.35
N LYS A 520 -3.33 32.59 -5.79
CA LYS A 520 -4.58 33.34 -5.65
C LYS A 520 -5.14 33.22 -4.22
N PRO A 521 -5.80 34.26 -3.69
CA PRO A 521 -6.53 34.16 -2.42
C PRO A 521 -7.57 33.03 -2.44
N ALA A 522 -7.86 32.48 -1.27
CA ALA A 522 -8.88 31.46 -1.10
C ALA A 522 -10.27 32.02 -1.45
N SER A 523 -10.94 31.41 -2.42
CA SER A 523 -12.33 31.74 -2.75
C SER A 523 -13.29 31.25 -1.64
N PRO A 524 -14.56 31.71 -1.61
CA PRO A 524 -15.55 31.21 -0.65
C PRO A 524 -15.69 29.68 -0.63
N GLN A 525 -15.51 29.04 -1.79
CA GLN A 525 -15.53 27.59 -1.96
C GLN A 525 -14.33 26.92 -1.29
N VAL A 526 -13.14 27.50 -1.44
CA VAL A 526 -11.93 27.03 -0.75
C VAL A 526 -12.08 27.21 0.76
N GLN A 527 -12.61 28.34 1.21
CA GLN A 527 -12.89 28.60 2.62
C GLN A 527 -13.89 27.62 3.22
N ASN A 528 -14.94 27.26 2.46
CA ASN A 528 -15.89 26.22 2.85
C ASN A 528 -15.21 24.85 2.92
N ALA A 529 -14.38 24.48 1.94
CA ALA A 529 -13.62 23.23 1.96
C ALA A 529 -12.66 23.14 3.15
N LEU A 530 -11.92 24.22 3.45
CA LEU A 530 -11.05 24.33 4.62
C LEU A 530 -11.83 24.17 5.92
N SER A 531 -13.00 24.82 6.03
CA SER A 531 -13.86 24.72 7.20
C SER A 531 -14.40 23.32 7.43
N ASN A 532 -14.85 22.65 6.35
CA ASN A 532 -15.31 21.27 6.44
C ASN A 532 -14.17 20.29 6.73
N LEU A 533 -12.99 20.48 6.12
CA LEU A 533 -11.81 19.68 6.45
C LEU A 533 -11.38 19.88 7.90
N LEU A 534 -11.39 21.10 8.42
CA LEU A 534 -11.07 21.38 9.82
C LEU A 534 -12.09 20.74 10.75
N SER A 535 -13.38 20.84 10.41
CA SER A 535 -14.45 20.14 11.12
C SER A 535 -14.21 18.64 11.10
N LEU A 536 -13.93 18.03 9.95
CA LEU A 536 -13.62 16.60 9.83
C LEU A 536 -12.35 16.21 10.60
N VAL A 537 -11.28 16.99 10.59
CA VAL A 537 -10.06 16.68 11.36
C VAL A 537 -10.31 16.77 12.87
N ARG A 538 -11.21 17.66 13.33
CA ARG A 538 -11.58 17.79 14.75
C ARG A 538 -12.61 16.75 15.18
N SER A 539 -13.62 16.53 14.34
CA SER A 539 -14.84 15.75 14.63
C SER A 539 -14.87 14.37 14.01
N ALA A 540 -13.89 14.00 13.17
CA ALA A 540 -13.82 12.65 12.63
C ALA A 540 -13.98 11.69 13.80
N PRO A 541 -14.90 10.72 13.67
CA PRO A 541 -15.23 9.83 14.78
C PRO A 541 -13.94 9.25 15.35
N SER A 542 -13.96 8.95 16.65
CA SER A 542 -12.94 8.18 17.33
C SER A 542 -12.66 6.90 16.54
N ASP A 543 -11.68 6.98 15.65
CA ASP A 543 -11.10 5.93 14.81
C ASP A 543 -12.11 5.22 13.85
N ARG A 544 -11.77 5.05 12.56
CA ARG A 544 -12.56 4.19 11.64
C ARG A 544 -12.57 2.79 12.21
N THR A 545 -13.74 2.32 12.64
CA THR A 545 -13.92 0.99 13.21
C THR A 545 -14.58 0.06 12.20
N VAL A 546 -13.92 -1.05 11.90
CA VAL A 546 -14.42 -2.12 11.04
C VAL A 546 -14.77 -3.31 11.92
N SER A 547 -15.98 -3.83 11.79
CA SER A 547 -16.48 -4.95 12.60
C SER A 547 -16.67 -6.21 11.76
N LEU A 548 -16.41 -7.38 12.34
CA LEU A 548 -16.67 -8.70 11.75
C LEU A 548 -18.17 -8.97 11.58
N SER A 549 -19.03 -8.43 12.46
CA SER A 549 -20.48 -8.63 12.37
C SER A 549 -21.05 -8.25 11.00
N ARG A 550 -20.47 -7.21 10.38
CA ARG A 550 -20.87 -6.73 9.04
C ARG A 550 -20.64 -7.74 7.93
N VAL A 551 -19.82 -8.77 8.13
CA VAL A 551 -19.53 -9.79 7.12
C VAL A 551 -20.69 -10.78 6.99
N LYS A 552 -21.42 -11.06 8.08
CA LYS A 552 -22.53 -12.01 8.11
C LYS A 552 -23.85 -11.38 7.61
N ASP A 553 -23.97 -10.06 7.69
CA ASP A 553 -25.17 -9.33 7.26
C ASP A 553 -25.34 -9.33 5.72
N LYS A 554 -26.55 -9.70 5.26
CA LYS A 554 -26.95 -9.47 3.87
C LYS A 554 -27.14 -7.95 3.65
N PRO A 555 -26.53 -7.37 2.60
CA PRO A 555 -26.64 -5.95 2.34
C PRO A 555 -28.01 -5.57 1.77
N PHE A 556 -28.48 -4.38 2.13
CA PHE A 556 -29.63 -3.75 1.47
C PHE A 556 -29.32 -3.42 0.01
N VAL A 557 -30.36 -3.26 -0.81
CA VAL A 557 -30.20 -2.85 -2.20
C VAL A 557 -30.89 -1.53 -2.43
N LEU A 558 -30.16 -0.58 -3.00
CA LEU A 558 -30.65 0.73 -3.43
C LEU A 558 -30.57 0.83 -4.95
N TYR A 559 -31.57 1.46 -5.54
CA TYR A 559 -31.53 1.95 -6.92
C TYR A 559 -31.83 3.45 -6.92
N SER A 560 -31.17 4.19 -7.79
CA SER A 560 -31.53 5.58 -8.08
C SER A 560 -31.53 5.83 -9.57
N ASP A 561 -32.41 6.71 -10.00
CA ASP A 561 -32.52 7.16 -11.38
C ASP A 561 -33.10 8.57 -11.47
N ALA A 562 -32.92 9.24 -12.61
CA ALA A 562 -33.54 10.53 -12.86
C ALA A 562 -33.98 10.73 -14.31
N GLU A 563 -35.06 11.49 -14.49
CA GLU A 563 -35.56 11.93 -15.78
C GLU A 563 -35.16 13.39 -16.06
N GLY A 564 -34.60 13.63 -17.25
CA GLY A 564 -34.08 14.93 -17.66
C GLY A 564 -35.13 16.02 -17.90
N GLU A 565 -36.23 15.74 -18.59
CA GLU A 565 -37.22 16.78 -18.94
C GLU A 565 -38.09 17.19 -17.75
N GLY A 566 -38.55 16.21 -16.95
CA GLY A 566 -39.40 16.45 -15.78
C GLY A 566 -38.65 16.75 -14.48
N HIS A 567 -37.31 16.79 -14.52
CA HIS A 567 -36.42 16.85 -13.34
C HIS A 567 -36.83 15.87 -12.23
N ARG A 568 -37.37 14.70 -12.59
CA ARG A 568 -37.99 13.78 -11.65
C ARG A 568 -37.00 12.72 -11.22
N LEU A 569 -36.96 12.44 -9.93
CA LEU A 569 -36.05 11.48 -9.33
C LEU A 569 -36.82 10.23 -8.91
N GLY A 570 -36.25 9.08 -9.22
CA GLY A 570 -36.66 7.77 -8.73
C GLY A 570 -35.65 7.25 -7.73
N GLY A 571 -36.13 6.70 -6.61
CA GLY A 571 -35.28 6.04 -5.62
C GLY A 571 -35.99 4.82 -5.06
N VAL A 572 -35.28 3.71 -4.90
CA VAL A 572 -35.84 2.45 -4.42
C VAL A 572 -34.93 1.87 -3.35
N LEU A 573 -35.52 1.42 -2.24
CA LEU A 573 -34.89 0.65 -1.17
C LEU A 573 -35.53 -0.72 -1.09
N CYS A 574 -34.71 -1.75 -1.25
CA CYS A 574 -35.12 -3.13 -1.12
C CYS A 574 -34.46 -3.75 0.11
N ASN A 575 -35.29 -4.37 0.96
CA ASN A 575 -34.81 -5.15 2.09
C ASN A 575 -34.16 -6.45 1.57
N PRO A 576 -33.05 -6.92 2.19
CA PRO A 576 -32.45 -8.21 1.86
C PRO A 576 -33.32 -9.42 2.24
N GLN A 577 -34.31 -9.25 3.12
CA GLN A 577 -35.33 -10.26 3.43
C GLN A 577 -36.48 -10.15 2.41
N GLU A 578 -36.95 -11.28 1.86
CA GLU A 578 -37.87 -11.35 0.70
C GLU A 578 -39.31 -10.83 0.94
N SER A 579 -39.57 -10.08 2.00
CA SER A 579 -40.88 -9.46 2.26
C SER A 579 -40.99 -8.13 1.51
N ARG A 580 -41.73 -8.13 0.39
CA ARG A 580 -41.96 -6.94 -0.45
C ARG A 580 -42.61 -5.77 0.30
N ASP A 581 -43.42 -6.04 1.31
CA ASP A 581 -44.10 -5.02 2.14
C ASP A 581 -43.10 -4.13 2.91
N LYS A 582 -41.86 -4.61 3.06
CA LYS A 582 -40.76 -3.87 3.71
C LYS A 582 -40.00 -2.98 2.72
N ASP A 583 -40.18 -3.12 1.42
CA ASP A 583 -39.53 -2.29 0.41
C ASP A 583 -40.19 -0.92 0.31
N LYS A 584 -39.38 0.07 -0.10
CA LYS A 584 -39.77 1.48 -0.14
C LYS A 584 -39.32 2.12 -1.44
N PHE A 585 -40.06 3.11 -1.92
CA PHE A 585 -39.63 3.91 -3.06
C PHE A 585 -39.99 5.39 -2.88
N LEU A 586 -39.32 6.24 -3.65
CA LEU A 586 -39.66 7.66 -3.81
C LEU A 586 -39.78 7.98 -5.31
N SER A 587 -40.62 8.96 -5.61
CA SER A 587 -40.83 9.51 -6.96
C SER A 587 -41.23 10.97 -6.79
N GLU A 588 -40.27 11.88 -6.94
CA GLU A 588 -40.49 13.31 -6.67
C GLU A 588 -39.77 14.19 -7.70
N THR A 589 -40.34 15.35 -8.01
CA THR A 589 -39.68 16.35 -8.85
C THR A 589 -38.66 17.12 -8.02
N ALA A 590 -37.44 17.29 -8.55
CA ALA A 590 -36.38 18.04 -7.90
C ALA A 590 -36.80 19.51 -7.68
N PRO A 591 -36.59 20.08 -6.48
CA PRO A 591 -36.87 21.48 -6.22
C PRO A 591 -36.07 22.40 -7.15
N GLN A 592 -36.74 23.42 -7.69
CA GLN A 592 -36.13 24.32 -8.68
C GLN A 592 -34.97 25.13 -8.08
N GLU A 593 -35.01 25.39 -6.77
CA GLU A 593 -33.94 26.07 -6.05
C GLU A 593 -32.64 25.24 -6.05
N ILE A 594 -32.76 23.90 -5.98
CA ILE A 594 -31.61 23.00 -6.05
C ILE A 594 -31.06 22.98 -7.47
N VAL A 595 -31.93 22.78 -8.47
CA VAL A 595 -31.51 22.71 -9.88
C VAL A 595 -30.91 24.04 -10.35
N GLY A 596 -31.49 25.16 -9.93
CA GLY A 596 -31.02 26.52 -10.25
C GLY A 596 -29.68 26.90 -9.62
N SER A 597 -29.20 26.15 -8.62
CA SER A 597 -27.89 26.37 -8.00
C SER A 597 -26.72 25.79 -8.79
N TRP A 598 -27.00 24.93 -9.77
CA TRP A 598 -25.97 24.18 -10.50
C TRP A 598 -25.31 25.00 -11.60
N GLN A 599 -24.13 24.53 -12.03
CA GLN A 599 -23.45 25.12 -13.17
C GLN A 599 -24.28 24.93 -14.44
N ALA A 600 -24.29 25.94 -15.32
CA ALA A 600 -24.95 25.85 -16.61
C ALA A 600 -24.32 24.73 -17.46
N ARG A 601 -25.16 23.90 -18.07
CA ARG A 601 -24.79 22.77 -18.95
C ARG A 601 -25.83 22.64 -20.05
N GLU A 602 -25.46 22.00 -21.14
CA GLU A 602 -26.41 21.58 -22.19
C GLU A 602 -27.50 20.68 -21.63
N THR A 603 -27.12 19.73 -20.76
CA THR A 603 -28.05 18.85 -20.06
C THR A 603 -27.68 18.76 -18.58
N GLN A 604 -28.70 18.71 -17.72
CA GLN A 604 -28.53 18.55 -16.27
C GLN A 604 -28.74 17.10 -15.81
N ILE A 605 -28.73 16.13 -16.73
CA ILE A 605 -29.03 14.72 -16.42
C ILE A 605 -28.05 14.12 -15.41
N ILE A 606 -26.73 14.32 -15.58
CA ILE A 606 -25.72 13.80 -14.65
C ILE A 606 -25.89 14.39 -13.23
N PRO A 607 -26.04 15.72 -13.05
CA PRO A 607 -26.42 16.30 -11.77
C PRO A 607 -27.71 15.72 -11.17
N LEU A 608 -28.75 15.51 -11.98
CA LEU A 608 -30.02 14.93 -11.54
C LEU A 608 -29.87 13.47 -11.06
N GLU A 609 -29.16 12.64 -11.81
CA GLU A 609 -28.85 11.24 -11.43
C GLU A 609 -28.06 11.18 -10.12
N LEU A 610 -27.08 12.09 -9.95
CA LEU A 610 -26.34 12.20 -8.69
C LEU A 610 -27.24 12.69 -7.55
N LEU A 611 -28.11 13.66 -7.80
CA LEU A 611 -29.09 14.14 -6.82
C LEU A 611 -30.06 13.01 -6.42
N ALA A 612 -30.47 12.16 -7.36
CA ALA A 612 -31.29 10.98 -7.09
C ALA A 612 -30.57 10.02 -6.13
N ALA A 613 -29.29 9.74 -6.38
CA ALA A 613 -28.47 8.91 -5.48
C ALA A 613 -28.36 9.51 -4.06
N VAL A 614 -28.09 10.81 -3.94
CA VAL A 614 -28.00 11.51 -2.64
C VAL A 614 -29.34 11.50 -1.92
N THR A 615 -30.42 11.85 -2.61
CA THR A 615 -31.78 11.94 -2.06
C THR A 615 -32.29 10.58 -1.63
N THR A 616 -32.04 9.54 -2.42
CA THR A 616 -32.35 8.15 -2.09
C THR A 616 -31.68 7.74 -0.79
N LEU A 617 -30.36 7.96 -0.67
CA LEU A 617 -29.63 7.66 0.56
C LEU A 617 -30.15 8.48 1.75
N HIS A 618 -30.39 9.78 1.57
CA HIS A 618 -30.86 10.66 2.64
C HIS A 618 -32.26 10.31 3.15
N THR A 619 -33.14 9.88 2.25
CA THR A 619 -34.51 9.48 2.57
C THR A 619 -34.52 8.20 3.40
N PHE A 620 -33.66 7.24 3.04
CA PHE A 620 -33.64 5.91 3.65
C PHE A 620 -32.55 5.70 4.72
N CYS A 621 -31.71 6.71 5.02
CA CYS A 621 -30.57 6.55 5.93
C CYS A 621 -30.95 6.10 7.35
N GLY A 622 -32.18 6.38 7.80
CA GLY A 622 -32.69 5.90 9.08
C GLY A 622 -32.82 4.38 9.14
N LEU A 623 -33.28 3.76 8.05
CA LEU A 623 -33.42 2.30 7.92
C LEU A 623 -32.08 1.61 7.66
N LEU A 624 -31.13 2.34 7.07
CA LEU A 624 -29.79 1.84 6.72
C LEU A 624 -28.75 2.06 7.83
N LYS A 625 -29.13 2.66 8.95
CA LYS A 625 -28.20 2.99 10.04
C LYS A 625 -27.47 1.73 10.52
N ASP A 626 -26.14 1.80 10.58
CA ASP A 626 -25.24 0.70 10.95
C ASP A 626 -25.31 -0.54 10.02
N LYS A 627 -25.90 -0.39 8.82
CA LYS A 627 -26.04 -1.47 7.82
C LYS A 627 -25.10 -1.29 6.62
N SER A 628 -25.06 -2.31 5.79
CA SER A 628 -24.37 -2.28 4.51
C SER A 628 -25.37 -2.29 3.36
N CYS A 629 -25.07 -1.63 2.24
CA CYS A 629 -25.92 -1.63 1.06
C CYS A 629 -25.13 -1.58 -0.26
N PHE A 630 -25.75 -2.11 -1.31
CA PHE A 630 -25.41 -1.82 -2.69
C PHE A 630 -26.23 -0.63 -3.19
N LEU A 631 -25.61 0.28 -3.92
CA LEU A 631 -26.28 1.33 -4.67
C LEU A 631 -26.03 1.13 -6.16
N TYR A 632 -27.12 0.87 -6.89
CA TYR A 632 -27.12 0.78 -8.33
C TYR A 632 -27.55 2.11 -8.95
N VAL A 633 -26.70 2.61 -9.85
CA VAL A 633 -26.92 3.82 -10.65
C VAL A 633 -26.75 3.46 -12.11
N ASP A 634 -27.42 4.11 -13.05
CA ASP A 634 -27.28 3.78 -14.47
C ASP A 634 -26.23 4.64 -15.22
N SER A 635 -25.65 5.59 -14.50
CA SER A 635 -24.69 6.57 -14.99
C SER A 635 -23.25 6.28 -14.58
N GLU A 636 -22.39 6.04 -15.57
CA GLU A 636 -20.94 5.85 -15.36
C GLU A 636 -20.24 7.06 -14.71
N PRO A 637 -20.53 8.32 -15.12
CA PRO A 637 -19.99 9.50 -14.43
C PRO A 637 -20.34 9.53 -12.94
N VAL A 638 -21.58 9.19 -12.58
CA VAL A 638 -22.06 9.17 -11.19
C VAL A 638 -21.40 8.04 -10.40
N GLU A 639 -21.36 6.82 -10.94
CA GLU A 639 -20.64 5.68 -10.34
C GLU A 639 -19.19 6.08 -10.05
N HIS A 640 -18.49 6.58 -11.06
CA HIS A 640 -17.08 6.96 -10.94
C HIS A 640 -16.87 8.09 -9.91
N ALA A 641 -17.74 9.12 -9.89
CA ALA A 641 -17.64 10.21 -8.93
C ALA A 641 -17.86 9.75 -7.47
N LEU A 642 -18.86 8.89 -7.23
CA LEU A 642 -19.18 8.34 -5.91
C LEU A 642 -18.09 7.37 -5.42
N VAL A 643 -17.66 6.42 -6.25
CA VAL A 643 -16.59 5.46 -5.92
C VAL A 643 -15.26 6.17 -5.65
N LYS A 644 -14.92 7.18 -6.46
CA LYS A 644 -13.74 8.01 -6.22
C LYS A 644 -13.90 8.86 -4.96
N GLY A 645 -15.12 9.30 -4.65
CA GLY A 645 -15.44 10.22 -3.55
C GLY A 645 -15.13 11.68 -3.89
N SER A 646 -15.02 12.04 -5.17
CA SER A 646 -14.80 13.44 -5.60
C SER A 646 -15.14 13.64 -7.08
N SER A 647 -15.49 14.88 -7.44
CA SER A 647 -15.67 15.32 -8.83
C SER A 647 -14.79 16.54 -9.16
N ARG A 648 -14.55 16.79 -10.45
CA ARG A 648 -13.88 18.03 -10.91
C ARG A 648 -14.86 19.20 -11.00
N GLN A 649 -16.14 18.92 -11.25
CA GLN A 649 -17.22 19.90 -11.28
C GLN A 649 -17.69 20.17 -9.86
N GLN A 650 -17.91 21.44 -9.52
CA GLN A 650 -18.03 21.88 -8.14
C GLN A 650 -19.34 21.44 -7.50
N ASP A 651 -20.47 21.67 -8.17
CA ASP A 651 -21.81 21.23 -7.78
C ASP A 651 -21.88 19.71 -7.59
N LEU A 652 -21.32 18.93 -8.52
CA LEU A 652 -21.21 17.48 -8.37
C LEU A 652 -20.34 17.11 -7.15
N ASN A 653 -19.23 17.82 -6.94
CA ASN A 653 -18.33 17.54 -5.82
C ASN A 653 -18.98 17.84 -4.45
N LEU A 654 -19.85 18.86 -4.37
CA LEU A 654 -20.65 19.16 -3.18
C LEU A 654 -21.66 18.04 -2.90
N MET A 655 -22.41 17.60 -3.92
CA MET A 655 -23.32 16.46 -3.81
C MET A 655 -22.60 15.16 -3.40
N VAL A 656 -21.44 14.85 -3.98
CA VAL A 656 -20.61 13.70 -3.58
C VAL A 656 -20.16 13.82 -2.12
N SER A 657 -19.77 15.03 -1.68
CA SER A 657 -19.39 15.24 -0.28
C SER A 657 -20.58 14.98 0.67
N ARG A 658 -21.79 15.39 0.27
CA ARG A 658 -23.00 15.20 1.06
C ARG A 658 -23.40 13.73 1.15
N PHE A 659 -23.35 13.01 0.03
CA PHE A 659 -23.59 11.56 -0.02
C PHE A 659 -22.76 10.84 1.05
N TRP A 660 -21.44 11.06 1.05
CA TRP A 660 -20.53 10.38 1.97
C TRP A 660 -20.67 10.85 3.42
N ARG A 661 -21.03 12.11 3.67
CA ARG A 661 -21.35 12.59 5.02
C ARG A 661 -22.61 11.94 5.59
N ILE A 662 -23.63 11.71 4.78
CA ILE A 662 -24.83 10.97 5.20
C ILE A 662 -24.44 9.53 5.54
N ALA A 663 -23.72 8.87 4.62
CA ALA A 663 -23.24 7.51 4.86
C ALA A 663 -22.42 7.40 6.15
N ALA A 664 -21.47 8.31 6.37
CA ALA A 664 -20.62 8.33 7.55
C ALA A 664 -21.39 8.61 8.84
N ARG A 665 -22.29 9.61 8.85
CA ARG A 665 -23.10 9.98 10.03
C ARG A 665 -24.00 8.84 10.49
N HIS A 666 -24.49 8.04 9.55
CA HIS A 666 -25.35 6.88 9.82
C HIS A 666 -24.57 5.56 9.82
N ASN A 667 -23.23 5.60 9.73
CA ASN A 667 -22.35 4.44 9.76
C ASN A 667 -22.66 3.37 8.69
N ILE A 668 -23.09 3.82 7.51
CA ILE A 668 -23.54 2.99 6.38
C ILE A 668 -22.34 2.58 5.52
N SER A 669 -22.16 1.28 5.29
CA SER A 669 -21.20 0.78 4.28
C SER A 669 -21.86 0.70 2.91
N ILE A 670 -21.32 1.40 1.91
CA ILE A 670 -21.95 1.50 0.59
C ILE A 670 -21.01 1.00 -0.50
N TRP A 671 -21.51 0.13 -1.38
CA TRP A 671 -20.85 -0.25 -2.63
C TRP A 671 -21.67 0.25 -3.81
N VAL A 672 -21.06 1.12 -4.62
CA VAL A 672 -21.71 1.70 -5.79
C VAL A 672 -21.30 0.90 -7.02
N SER A 673 -22.28 0.55 -7.85
CA SER A 673 -22.07 -0.15 -9.12
C SER A 673 -23.00 0.40 -10.18
N ARG A 674 -22.55 0.41 -11.44
CA ARG A 674 -23.45 0.67 -12.55
C ARG A 674 -24.47 -0.47 -12.72
N VAL A 675 -25.70 -0.15 -13.14
CA VAL A 675 -26.71 -1.06 -13.69
C VAL A 675 -27.17 -0.55 -15.07
N PRO A 676 -27.46 -1.40 -16.07
CA PRO A 676 -28.08 -0.95 -17.32
C PRO A 676 -29.47 -0.33 -17.07
N SER A 677 -29.86 0.72 -17.78
CA SER A 677 -31.13 1.43 -17.52
C SER A 677 -32.37 0.51 -17.61
N LYS A 678 -32.42 -0.44 -18.56
CA LYS A 678 -33.50 -1.45 -18.66
C LYS A 678 -33.62 -2.38 -17.45
N GLN A 679 -32.55 -2.48 -16.65
CA GLN A 679 -32.46 -3.29 -15.44
C GLN A 679 -32.58 -2.45 -14.16
N ASN A 680 -32.67 -1.13 -14.30
CA ASN A 680 -32.77 -0.21 -13.17
C ASN A 680 -34.21 -0.15 -12.66
N VAL A 681 -34.45 -0.63 -11.43
CA VAL A 681 -35.79 -0.61 -10.82
C VAL A 681 -36.28 0.83 -10.60
N ALA A 682 -35.37 1.79 -10.45
CA ALA A 682 -35.71 3.20 -10.22
C ALA A 682 -36.14 3.97 -11.50
N ASP A 683 -35.95 3.41 -12.70
CA ASP A 683 -36.35 4.06 -13.97
C ASP A 683 -37.87 4.23 -14.10
N GLY A 684 -38.65 3.27 -13.59
CA GLY A 684 -40.09 3.43 -13.51
C GLY A 684 -40.49 4.62 -12.62
N PRO A 685 -40.10 4.62 -11.32
CA PRO A 685 -40.37 5.73 -10.40
C PRO A 685 -39.91 7.11 -10.88
N SER A 686 -38.79 7.23 -11.62
CA SER A 686 -38.34 8.49 -12.20
C SER A 686 -39.26 8.99 -13.32
N ARG A 687 -40.00 8.10 -14.00
CA ARG A 687 -40.93 8.42 -15.11
C ARG A 687 -42.41 8.27 -14.77
N ARG A 688 -42.77 8.23 -13.48
CA ARG A 688 -44.15 7.99 -12.98
C ARG A 688 -44.75 6.65 -13.39
N SER A 689 -43.93 5.65 -13.68
CA SER A 689 -44.35 4.28 -13.94
C SER A 689 -44.06 3.39 -12.73
N TYR A 690 -45.10 2.89 -12.07
CA TYR A 690 -44.96 2.19 -10.79
C TYR A 690 -45.12 0.67 -10.88
N SER A 691 -45.13 0.10 -12.09
CA SER A 691 -45.35 -1.34 -12.32
C SER A 691 -44.33 -2.22 -11.58
N HIS A 692 -43.05 -1.87 -11.63
CA HIS A 692 -41.98 -2.63 -10.94
C HIS A 692 -41.99 -2.48 -9.41
N VAL A 693 -42.73 -1.50 -8.88
CA VAL A 693 -42.79 -1.17 -7.44
C VAL A 693 -44.23 -1.26 -6.89
N ALA A 694 -45.12 -1.98 -7.58
CA ALA A 694 -46.57 -2.04 -7.30
C ALA A 694 -46.97 -2.64 -5.93
N GLY A 695 -46.02 -3.00 -5.07
CA GLY A 695 -46.25 -3.41 -3.67
C GLY A 695 -45.33 -2.71 -2.65
N PHE A 696 -44.60 -1.68 -3.08
CA PHE A 696 -43.63 -0.99 -2.23
C PHE A 696 -44.32 0.21 -1.58
N SER A 697 -43.93 0.57 -0.36
CA SER A 697 -44.50 1.78 0.27
C SER A 697 -43.79 3.04 -0.24
N ARG A 698 -44.57 4.01 -0.74
CA ARG A 698 -44.03 5.30 -1.19
C ARG A 698 -43.66 6.19 -0.01
N TRP A 699 -42.45 6.75 -0.02
CA TRP A 699 -41.95 7.71 0.97
C TRP A 699 -41.69 9.06 0.29
N HIS A 700 -41.87 10.14 1.05
CA HIS A 700 -41.51 11.48 0.60
C HIS A 700 -39.99 11.68 0.63
N ALA A 701 -39.48 12.32 -0.42
CA ALA A 701 -38.06 12.61 -0.54
C ALA A 701 -37.58 13.56 0.58
N ARG A 702 -36.46 13.21 1.22
CA ARG A 702 -35.73 14.12 2.09
C ARG A 702 -34.66 14.85 1.30
N TRP A 703 -34.92 16.09 0.94
CA TRP A 703 -33.99 16.91 0.17
C TRP A 703 -32.73 17.28 0.98
N PRO A 704 -31.54 17.28 0.37
CA PRO A 704 -30.34 17.85 1.01
C PRO A 704 -30.47 19.38 1.05
N SER A 705 -29.91 20.06 2.07
CA SER A 705 -30.08 21.52 2.20
C SER A 705 -29.35 22.30 1.11
N LEU A 706 -29.91 23.43 0.67
CA LEU A 706 -29.31 24.32 -0.35
C LEU A 706 -27.95 24.89 0.04
N SER A 707 -27.69 25.09 1.34
CA SER A 707 -26.35 25.47 1.84
C SER A 707 -25.29 24.35 1.71
N SER A 708 -25.70 23.17 1.23
CA SER A 708 -24.90 21.94 1.16
C SER A 708 -24.87 21.26 -0.21
N ILE A 709 -25.53 21.85 -1.21
CA ILE A 709 -25.49 21.51 -2.65
C ILE A 709 -25.00 22.75 -3.38
#